data_AF-A0A1Y1SHQ6-F1
#
_entry.id   AF-A0A1Y1SHQ6-F1
#
_cell.length_a   1.000
_cell.length_b   1.000
_cell.length_c   1.000
_cell.angle_alpha   90.00
_cell.angle_beta   90.00
_cell.angle_gamma   90.00
#
_symmetry.space_group_name_H-M   'P 1'
#
loop_
_entity.id
_entity.type
_entity.pdbx_description
1 polymer ?
#
loop_
_entity_poly.entity_id
_entity_poly.type
_entity_poly.pdbx_seq_one_letter_code
_entity_poly.pdbx_strand_id
1 'polypeptide(L)'
;MTATDRILKVVEPIVYGQRVVALLVLLALTVFFGWKASQTQVDAGFDKSIPLEHPYMKTLKQYQGDFGGGNTVLVALIQENGDIYNGEFLGALKQVTDEVFFLPGVDRSRVSSLFTPDVRFTEVVEGGFAGGNVIPAEYAPTEEMFNLVRQNVGKAGIIGRYVTNDQSGAMVFAELLETDPVTGEKLDYREVAKNLEQIRQQFETENINIHIVGFAKVIGDVTDAAAEVVFFFALALLMTAVLLWVYTASFKLSMVVLVCSLVAVIWEFGLLTVAGFGLDPFAILIPFLVLSVSTSHGVQYVNAWVGEVDKGAEPFEASLETFRRLAIPGTTALITDVAGFATIYLIPIDIIREMSINAAFGMLAIIITNKVLAPIWLTYIRIKDIESFREKQLRREHAGDGLWRFLAKITRPVPAMVTLIICALLLGWSLWKYGDLQVGDSQEGVPELRPDSRYNRDSHAIVSNFSIGVDILKVIAEAPPESCIQYEVMEEIDRFSWHMANTDGVNSTISLPQVAKVVNGQFNEGTPKFQVLQRNQFILVQAITPIPTSSGLLNPDCSAMAVLIFTEDHRAETISRIVERVKAFNEQDAQHVNYALATGNVGVMAATNEVVKAQELQVVGYVYLVILVFMWLSFRSVCGVLCVVLPLSLVSSLAYAVMAVMGIGLKVATLPVVALAVGIGVDYGIYIYSTLVDGLGKGRSLEEAFYDTLHKTGKAVIFTGIALGGSVSTWLMSDLQFQADMGVLLVFMFTANMFGAILVMPALARYLVKHETFAHRASE
;
A
#
# COMPACT_ATOMS: atom_id res chain seq x y z
N MET A 1 -37.02 6.19 31.23
CA MET A 1 -36.66 6.53 29.84
C MET A 1 -35.15 6.44 29.70
N THR A 2 -34.68 5.44 28.98
CA THR A 2 -33.26 5.23 28.75
C THR A 2 -32.70 6.36 27.86
N ALA A 3 -31.37 6.55 27.83
CA ALA A 3 -30.74 7.53 26.93
C ALA A 3 -31.06 7.21 25.45
N THR A 4 -31.14 5.93 25.13
CA THR A 4 -31.63 5.36 23.86
C THR A 4 -33.00 5.91 23.47
N ASP A 5 -33.99 5.89 24.37
CA ASP A 5 -35.35 6.35 24.09
C ASP A 5 -35.43 7.86 23.79
N ARG A 6 -34.51 8.67 24.33
CA ARG A 6 -34.46 10.11 24.03
C ARG A 6 -33.92 10.39 22.63
N ILE A 7 -32.86 9.69 22.23
CA ILE A 7 -32.25 9.84 20.90
C ILE A 7 -33.24 9.38 19.83
N LEU A 8 -33.85 8.21 20.03
CA LEU A 8 -34.84 7.66 19.10
C LEU A 8 -36.04 8.59 18.92
N LYS A 9 -36.55 9.22 20.00
CA LYS A 9 -37.66 10.20 19.90
C LYS A 9 -37.35 11.43 19.03
N VAL A 10 -36.09 11.80 18.88
CA VAL A 10 -35.68 12.94 18.03
C VAL A 10 -35.44 12.49 16.58
N VAL A 11 -34.85 11.30 16.39
CA VAL A 11 -34.46 10.81 15.06
C VAL A 11 -35.64 10.17 14.31
N GLU A 12 -36.51 9.43 15.00
CA GLU A 12 -37.66 8.75 14.38
C GLU A 12 -38.57 9.69 13.57
N PRO A 13 -38.98 10.87 14.08
CA PRO A 13 -39.83 11.78 13.32
C PRO A 13 -39.14 12.35 12.07
N ILE A 14 -37.83 12.54 12.11
CA ILE A 14 -37.04 13.08 10.99
C ILE A 14 -36.97 12.03 9.86
N VAL A 15 -36.72 10.78 10.22
CA VAL A 15 -36.57 9.67 9.26
C VAL A 15 -37.92 9.21 8.71
N TYR A 16 -38.92 9.01 9.58
CA TYR A 16 -40.21 8.39 9.22
C TYR A 16 -41.34 9.41 8.98
N GLY A 17 -41.25 10.64 9.48
CA GLY A 17 -42.34 11.62 9.42
C GLY A 17 -42.68 12.07 8.00
N GLN A 18 -41.68 12.40 7.18
CA GLN A 18 -41.85 12.73 5.76
C GLN A 18 -40.96 11.86 4.87
N ARG A 19 -41.18 10.54 4.92
CA ARG A 19 -40.41 9.53 4.17
C ARG A 19 -40.23 9.81 2.67
N VAL A 20 -41.21 10.44 2.01
CA VAL A 20 -41.10 10.81 0.58
C VAL A 20 -40.09 11.94 0.38
N VAL A 21 -40.14 12.98 1.23
CA VAL A 21 -39.19 14.10 1.17
C VAL A 21 -37.78 13.62 1.50
N ALA A 22 -37.63 12.77 2.51
CA ALA A 22 -36.33 12.16 2.84
C ALA A 22 -35.74 11.36 1.66
N LEU A 23 -36.55 10.54 0.97
CA LEU A 23 -36.11 9.83 -0.24
C LEU A 23 -35.72 10.78 -1.38
N LEU A 24 -36.48 11.85 -1.60
CA LEU A 24 -36.17 12.83 -2.63
C LEU A 24 -34.85 13.57 -2.34
N VAL A 25 -34.60 13.93 -1.08
CA VAL A 25 -33.34 14.55 -0.65
C VAL A 25 -32.17 13.58 -0.85
N LEU A 26 -32.31 12.32 -0.43
CA LEU A 26 -31.28 11.29 -0.60
C LEU A 26 -31.00 11.01 -2.08
N LEU A 27 -32.04 11.00 -2.92
CA LEU A 27 -31.89 10.85 -4.37
C LEU A 27 -31.16 12.06 -4.97
N ALA A 28 -31.51 13.29 -4.59
CA ALA A 28 -30.83 14.49 -5.04
C ALA A 28 -29.35 14.52 -4.64
N LEU A 29 -29.03 14.14 -3.41
CA LEU A 29 -27.65 13.98 -2.94
C LEU A 29 -26.92 12.89 -3.72
N THR A 30 -27.56 11.76 -4.00
CA THR A 30 -26.97 10.69 -4.80
C THR A 30 -26.68 11.12 -6.23
N VAL A 31 -27.56 11.90 -6.85
CA VAL A 31 -27.32 12.47 -8.18
C VAL A 31 -26.17 13.49 -8.14
N PHE A 32 -26.12 14.34 -7.11
CA PHE A 32 -25.04 15.31 -6.93
C PHE A 32 -23.69 14.63 -6.74
N PHE A 33 -23.59 13.69 -5.80
CA PHE A 33 -22.36 12.93 -5.56
C PHE A 33 -22.01 12.02 -6.72
N GLY A 34 -22.98 11.45 -7.43
CA GLY A 34 -22.75 10.69 -8.67
C GLY A 34 -22.17 11.56 -9.78
N TRP A 35 -22.65 12.79 -9.95
CA TRP A 35 -22.07 13.75 -10.89
C TRP A 35 -20.63 14.12 -10.50
N LYS A 36 -20.35 14.30 -9.21
CA LYS A 36 -18.98 14.56 -8.73
C LYS A 36 -18.06 13.34 -8.86
N ALA A 37 -18.53 12.15 -8.51
CA ALA A 37 -17.80 10.90 -8.68
C ALA A 37 -17.42 10.64 -10.14
N SER A 38 -18.25 11.06 -11.11
CA SER A 38 -17.91 10.94 -12.55
C SER A 38 -16.74 11.83 -12.99
N GLN A 39 -16.32 12.79 -12.15
CA GLN A 39 -15.19 13.69 -12.38
C GLN A 39 -13.93 13.24 -11.62
N THR A 40 -13.97 12.13 -10.89
CA THR A 40 -12.79 11.63 -10.18
C THR A 40 -11.70 11.25 -11.17
N GLN A 41 -10.51 11.82 -11.00
CA GLN A 41 -9.31 11.52 -11.77
C GLN A 41 -8.37 10.65 -10.96
N VAL A 42 -7.55 9.85 -11.64
CA VAL A 42 -6.44 9.13 -11.01
C VAL A 42 -5.37 10.15 -10.65
N ASP A 43 -4.92 10.16 -9.39
CA ASP A 43 -3.97 11.15 -8.88
C ASP A 43 -2.81 10.47 -8.16
N ALA A 44 -1.91 9.89 -8.95
CA ALA A 44 -0.66 9.33 -8.46
C ALA A 44 0.39 10.43 -8.23
N GLY A 45 1.26 10.24 -7.25
CA GLY A 45 2.40 11.13 -7.00
C GLY A 45 3.53 10.40 -6.31
N PHE A 46 4.77 10.58 -6.76
CA PHE A 46 5.94 10.03 -6.08
C PHE A 46 6.07 10.68 -4.71
N ASP A 47 5.97 12.01 -4.64
CA ASP A 47 6.03 12.78 -3.39
C ASP A 47 4.93 12.39 -2.38
N LYS A 48 3.77 11.88 -2.86
CA LYS A 48 2.68 11.40 -1.98
C LYS A 48 3.00 10.07 -1.31
N SER A 49 3.87 9.26 -1.91
CA SER A 49 4.21 7.93 -1.41
C SER A 49 5.35 7.96 -0.38
N ILE A 50 6.00 9.12 -0.19
CA ILE A 50 7.19 9.26 0.65
C ILE A 50 6.90 10.09 1.92
N PRO A 51 7.54 9.78 3.07
CA PRO A 51 7.38 10.54 4.29
C PRO A 51 8.22 11.82 4.28
N LEU A 52 7.70 12.91 3.69
CA LEU A 52 8.43 14.18 3.51
C LEU A 52 8.98 14.79 4.82
N GLU A 53 8.38 14.48 5.97
CA GLU A 53 8.85 14.97 7.28
C GLU A 53 10.06 14.19 7.84
N HIS A 54 10.36 13.02 7.27
CA HIS A 54 11.48 12.19 7.68
C HIS A 54 12.82 12.89 7.40
N PRO A 55 13.84 12.78 8.28
CA PRO A 55 15.14 13.42 8.07
C PRO A 55 15.76 13.13 6.70
N TYR A 56 15.62 11.89 6.21
CA TYR A 56 16.15 11.47 4.91
C TYR A 56 15.49 12.24 3.76
N MET A 57 14.17 12.45 3.84
CA MET A 57 13.43 13.18 2.81
C MET A 57 13.69 14.68 2.87
N LYS A 58 14.02 15.21 4.05
CA LYS A 58 14.52 16.59 4.20
C LYS A 58 15.89 16.75 3.53
N THR A 59 16.81 15.82 3.75
CA THR A 59 18.10 15.76 3.03
C THR A 59 17.88 15.65 1.52
N LEU A 60 16.97 14.78 1.08
CA LEU A 60 16.61 14.62 -0.33
C LEU A 60 16.12 15.93 -0.91
N LYS A 61 15.13 16.59 -0.31
CA LYS A 61 14.59 17.86 -0.82
C LYS A 61 15.61 19.00 -0.78
N GLN A 62 16.46 19.04 0.26
CA GLN A 62 17.51 20.05 0.38
C GLN A 62 18.54 19.94 -0.77
N TYR A 63 19.00 18.73 -1.08
CA TYR A 63 20.05 18.52 -2.07
C TYR A 63 19.56 17.95 -3.41
N GLN A 64 18.25 17.90 -3.64
CA GLN A 64 17.66 17.37 -4.89
C GLN A 64 18.20 18.13 -6.12
N GLY A 65 18.35 19.45 -6.02
CA GLY A 65 18.88 20.28 -7.10
C GLY A 65 20.34 19.95 -7.45
N ASP A 66 21.15 19.53 -6.48
CA ASP A 66 22.56 19.22 -6.65
C ASP A 66 22.78 17.75 -7.06
N PHE A 67 22.23 16.80 -6.30
CA PHE A 67 22.51 15.37 -6.46
C PHE A 67 21.36 14.58 -7.10
N GLY A 68 20.20 15.18 -7.30
CA GLY A 68 19.04 14.55 -7.94
C GLY A 68 18.15 13.83 -6.96
N GLY A 69 16.92 13.57 -7.40
CA GLY A 69 15.86 12.92 -6.67
C GLY A 69 15.95 11.39 -6.70
N GLY A 70 14.84 10.77 -6.26
CA GLY A 70 14.64 9.32 -6.26
C GLY A 70 13.71 8.80 -7.37
N ASN A 71 13.14 9.70 -8.18
CA ASN A 71 12.21 9.35 -9.25
C ASN A 71 12.95 9.23 -10.59
N THR A 72 13.34 8.01 -10.95
CA THR A 72 14.16 7.73 -12.13
C THR A 72 13.45 6.82 -13.13
N VAL A 73 13.87 6.91 -14.38
CA VAL A 73 13.47 6.02 -15.47
C VAL A 73 14.73 5.51 -16.16
N LEU A 74 14.75 4.20 -16.39
CA LEU A 74 15.83 3.51 -17.06
C LEU A 74 15.28 2.81 -18.30
N VAL A 75 15.92 3.04 -19.45
CA VAL A 75 15.58 2.39 -20.71
C VAL A 75 16.84 1.69 -21.22
N ALA A 76 16.90 0.37 -21.07
CA ALA A 76 18.01 -0.46 -21.51
C ALA A 76 17.69 -1.12 -22.86
N LEU A 77 18.62 -1.03 -23.79
CA LEU A 77 18.61 -1.75 -25.07
C LEU A 77 19.64 -2.87 -24.97
N ILE A 78 19.23 -4.12 -25.21
CA ILE A 78 20.11 -5.29 -25.16
C ILE A 78 20.01 -6.04 -26.48
N GLN A 79 21.16 -6.29 -27.10
CA GLN A 79 21.22 -7.05 -28.34
C GLN A 79 21.19 -8.56 -28.05
N GLU A 80 20.39 -9.33 -28.79
CA GLU A 80 20.36 -10.80 -28.63
C GLU A 80 21.66 -11.47 -29.08
N ASN A 81 22.23 -10.99 -30.19
CA ASN A 81 23.43 -11.54 -30.79
C ASN A 81 24.37 -10.42 -31.23
N GLY A 82 25.55 -10.35 -30.62
CA GLY A 82 26.60 -9.39 -30.98
C GLY A 82 26.91 -8.41 -29.87
N ASP A 83 27.51 -7.28 -30.25
CA ASP A 83 27.85 -6.19 -29.35
C ASP A 83 27.24 -4.88 -29.82
N ILE A 84 27.21 -3.90 -28.92
CA ILE A 84 26.60 -2.59 -29.16
C ILE A 84 27.24 -1.80 -30.32
N TYR A 85 28.39 -2.21 -30.84
CA TYR A 85 29.22 -1.41 -31.75
C TYR A 85 28.85 -1.63 -33.22
N ASN A 86 27.58 -1.41 -33.54
CA ASN A 86 27.05 -1.51 -34.89
C ASN A 86 26.08 -0.36 -35.19
N GLY A 87 25.85 -0.08 -36.47
CA GLY A 87 25.07 1.08 -36.91
C GLY A 87 23.57 1.00 -36.56
N GLU A 88 23.02 -0.22 -36.51
CA GLU A 88 21.63 -0.45 -36.14
C GLU A 88 21.41 -0.13 -34.65
N PHE A 89 22.21 -0.73 -33.78
CA PHE A 89 22.12 -0.58 -32.33
C PHE A 89 22.43 0.86 -31.88
N LEU A 90 23.55 1.44 -32.31
CA LEU A 90 23.90 2.81 -31.92
C LEU A 90 22.93 3.84 -32.52
N GLY A 91 22.38 3.57 -33.71
CA GLY A 91 21.31 4.37 -34.28
C GLY A 91 20.04 4.35 -33.42
N ALA A 92 19.61 3.16 -33.00
CA ALA A 92 18.47 3.00 -32.11
C ALA A 92 18.71 3.66 -30.73
N LEU A 93 19.88 3.44 -30.13
CA LEU A 93 20.24 4.04 -28.83
C LEU A 93 20.21 5.57 -28.90
N LYS A 94 20.71 6.18 -29.99
CA LYS A 94 20.63 7.63 -30.18
C LYS A 94 19.18 8.11 -30.21
N GLN A 95 18.35 7.47 -31.02
CA GLN A 95 16.95 7.85 -31.17
C GLN A 95 16.17 7.67 -29.86
N VAL A 96 16.39 6.57 -29.14
CA VAL A 96 15.82 6.38 -27.79
C VAL A 96 16.29 7.45 -26.82
N THR A 97 17.57 7.83 -26.86
CA THR A 97 18.11 8.91 -26.02
C THR A 97 17.40 10.24 -26.31
N ASP A 98 17.20 10.56 -27.59
CA ASP A 98 16.51 11.77 -28.03
C ASP A 98 15.04 11.76 -27.59
N GLU A 99 14.31 10.66 -27.80
CA GLU A 99 12.90 10.53 -27.37
C GLU A 99 12.75 10.65 -25.86
N VAL A 100 13.60 9.98 -25.07
CA VAL A 100 13.60 10.07 -23.59
C VAL A 100 13.89 11.51 -23.14
N PHE A 101 14.82 12.22 -23.80
CA PHE A 101 15.16 13.60 -23.49
C PHE A 101 13.99 14.58 -23.66
N PHE A 102 13.05 14.27 -24.57
CA PHE A 102 11.87 15.09 -24.84
C PHE A 102 10.61 14.63 -24.12
N LEU A 103 10.68 13.57 -23.29
CA LEU A 103 9.53 13.16 -22.49
C LEU A 103 9.09 14.26 -21.52
N PRO A 104 7.77 14.40 -21.27
CA PRO A 104 7.23 15.30 -20.26
C PRO A 104 7.84 15.01 -18.88
N GLY A 105 8.13 16.07 -18.12
CA GLY A 105 8.69 15.95 -16.77
C GLY A 105 10.14 15.47 -16.64
N VAL A 106 10.84 15.12 -17.72
CA VAL A 106 12.27 14.74 -17.63
C VAL A 106 13.15 15.94 -17.32
N ASP A 107 14.03 15.81 -16.32
CA ASP A 107 15.12 16.77 -16.12
C ASP A 107 16.19 16.55 -17.18
N ARG A 108 16.15 17.40 -18.22
CA ARG A 108 17.08 17.39 -19.35
C ARG A 108 18.55 17.53 -18.95
N SER A 109 18.85 18.11 -17.79
CA SER A 109 20.23 18.21 -17.29
C SER A 109 20.75 16.91 -16.69
N ARG A 110 19.85 15.93 -16.46
CA ARG A 110 20.11 14.65 -15.78
C ARG A 110 19.73 13.44 -16.64
N VAL A 111 19.85 13.59 -17.96
CA VAL A 111 19.76 12.47 -18.90
C VAL A 111 21.17 12.00 -19.24
N SER A 112 21.45 10.72 -19.02
CA SER A 112 22.76 10.10 -19.27
C SER A 112 22.62 8.89 -20.18
N SER A 113 23.44 8.84 -21.24
CA SER A 113 23.53 7.76 -22.24
C SER A 113 24.90 7.85 -22.93
N LEU A 114 25.30 6.84 -23.71
CA LEU A 114 26.54 6.91 -24.49
C LEU A 114 26.61 8.13 -25.43
N PHE A 115 25.44 8.65 -25.84
CA PHE A 115 25.33 9.82 -26.73
C PHE A 115 25.30 11.17 -26.01
N THR A 116 25.22 11.19 -24.67
CA THR A 116 25.13 12.44 -23.90
C THR A 116 26.52 12.95 -23.51
N PRO A 117 26.69 14.28 -23.36
CA PRO A 117 28.01 14.89 -23.17
C PRO A 117 28.61 14.68 -21.77
N ASP A 118 27.82 14.22 -20.82
CA ASP A 118 28.24 13.88 -19.47
C ASP A 118 28.95 12.51 -19.39
N VAL A 119 28.77 11.64 -20.38
CA VAL A 119 29.45 10.34 -20.48
C VAL A 119 30.78 10.50 -21.23
N ARG A 120 31.86 10.60 -20.46
CA ARG A 120 33.20 10.95 -20.95
C ARG A 120 34.23 9.89 -20.62
N PHE A 121 35.26 9.80 -21.46
CA PHE A 121 36.47 9.04 -21.15
C PHE A 121 37.64 10.01 -20.92
N THR A 122 38.61 9.55 -20.14
CA THR A 122 39.88 10.27 -19.92
C THR A 122 41.01 9.28 -20.06
N GLU A 123 42.05 9.66 -20.79
CA GLU A 123 43.27 8.88 -20.98
C GLU A 123 44.52 9.75 -20.83
N VAL A 124 45.63 9.08 -20.55
CA VAL A 124 46.94 9.70 -20.45
C VAL A 124 47.69 9.45 -21.76
N VAL A 125 48.12 10.53 -22.41
CA VAL A 125 48.91 10.53 -23.65
C VAL A 125 50.23 11.27 -23.42
N GLU A 126 51.19 11.16 -24.34
CA GLU A 126 52.52 11.82 -24.21
C GLU A 126 52.42 13.34 -23.98
N GLY A 127 51.37 13.98 -24.51
CA GLY A 127 51.09 15.41 -24.33
C GLY A 127 50.33 15.79 -23.05
N GLY A 128 50.03 14.84 -22.17
CA GLY A 128 49.25 15.05 -20.95
C GLY A 128 47.91 14.30 -20.98
N PHE A 129 46.82 14.99 -20.68
CA PHE A 129 45.48 14.40 -20.68
C PHE A 129 44.81 14.57 -22.03
N ALA A 130 44.27 13.47 -22.55
CA ALA A 130 43.28 13.52 -23.61
C ALA A 130 41.96 12.99 -23.05
N GLY A 131 40.86 13.61 -23.42
CA GLY A 131 39.55 13.19 -22.96
C GLY A 131 38.48 13.77 -23.86
N GLY A 132 37.36 13.07 -23.93
CA GLY A 132 36.28 13.41 -24.84
C GLY A 132 35.01 12.70 -24.43
N ASN A 133 33.95 12.96 -25.20
CA ASN A 133 32.73 12.20 -25.07
C ASN A 133 32.98 10.78 -25.57
N VAL A 134 32.31 9.79 -24.97
CA VAL A 134 32.47 8.39 -25.41
C VAL A 134 32.07 8.23 -26.87
N ILE A 135 30.97 8.88 -27.27
CA ILE A 135 30.60 9.06 -28.66
C ILE A 135 31.00 10.47 -29.12
N PRO A 136 31.92 10.60 -30.10
CA PRO A 136 32.33 11.90 -30.64
C PRO A 136 31.19 12.66 -31.32
N ALA A 137 31.28 14.00 -31.38
CA ALA A 137 30.29 14.84 -32.03
C ALA A 137 30.20 14.57 -33.55
N GLU A 138 31.31 14.17 -34.17
CA GLU A 138 31.42 13.80 -35.58
C GLU A 138 31.05 12.33 -35.84
N TYR A 139 30.28 11.69 -34.94
CA TYR A 139 29.89 10.29 -35.07
C TYR A 139 29.25 9.99 -36.45
N ALA A 140 29.79 8.97 -37.11
CA ALA A 140 29.25 8.37 -38.31
C ALA A 140 29.27 6.84 -38.17
N PRO A 141 28.29 6.11 -38.73
CA PRO A 141 28.20 4.65 -38.59
C PRO A 141 29.21 3.94 -39.50
N THR A 142 30.50 4.01 -39.15
CA THR A 142 31.62 3.36 -39.86
C THR A 142 32.37 2.42 -38.92
N GLU A 143 33.02 1.38 -39.45
CA GLU A 143 33.82 0.44 -38.62
C GLU A 143 34.92 1.13 -37.82
N GLU A 144 35.54 2.17 -38.38
CA GLU A 144 36.55 2.97 -37.68
C GLU A 144 35.95 3.66 -36.45
N MET A 145 34.76 4.26 -36.58
CA MET A 145 34.05 4.89 -35.48
C MET A 145 33.60 3.87 -34.43
N PHE A 146 33.13 2.69 -34.85
CA PHE A 146 32.75 1.61 -33.92
C PHE A 146 33.93 1.15 -33.08
N ASN A 147 35.11 0.98 -33.68
CA ASN A 147 36.33 0.64 -32.95
C ASN A 147 36.78 1.74 -32.00
N LEU A 148 36.64 3.01 -32.41
CA LEU A 148 36.93 4.16 -31.54
C LEU A 148 35.98 4.20 -30.34
N VAL A 149 34.67 4.07 -30.56
CA VAL A 149 33.66 4.03 -29.49
C VAL A 149 33.93 2.86 -28.55
N ARG A 150 34.30 1.68 -29.05
CA ARG A 150 34.69 0.52 -28.23
C ARG A 150 35.88 0.83 -27.32
N GLN A 151 36.91 1.48 -27.85
CA GLN A 151 38.06 1.90 -27.03
C GLN A 151 37.64 2.94 -25.99
N ASN A 152 36.80 3.91 -26.36
CA ASN A 152 36.34 4.96 -25.45
C ASN A 152 35.49 4.37 -24.31
N VAL A 153 34.57 3.44 -24.61
CA VAL A 153 33.78 2.73 -23.59
C VAL A 153 34.69 1.99 -22.61
N GLY A 154 35.71 1.28 -23.11
CA GLY A 154 36.68 0.58 -22.27
C GLY A 154 37.50 1.52 -21.38
N LYS A 155 37.78 2.74 -21.83
CA LYS A 155 38.51 3.78 -21.08
C LYS A 155 37.62 4.56 -20.10
N ALA A 156 36.31 4.64 -20.35
CA ALA A 156 35.38 5.47 -19.59
C ALA A 156 34.98 4.89 -18.22
N GLY A 157 35.21 3.60 -17.98
CA GLY A 157 34.82 2.96 -16.71
C GLY A 157 33.30 2.87 -16.53
N ILE A 158 32.55 2.85 -17.63
CA ILE A 158 31.06 2.82 -17.65
C ILE A 158 30.50 1.42 -17.94
N ILE A 159 31.36 0.44 -18.17
CA ILE A 159 30.98 -0.98 -18.27
C ILE A 159 30.43 -1.42 -16.92
N GLY A 160 29.26 -2.04 -16.96
CA GLY A 160 28.45 -2.35 -15.79
C GLY A 160 27.47 -1.26 -15.41
N ARG A 161 27.65 0.01 -15.82
CA ARG A 161 26.77 1.14 -15.46
C ARG A 161 25.87 1.61 -16.59
N TYR A 162 26.46 2.01 -17.72
CA TYR A 162 25.71 2.46 -18.89
C TYR A 162 25.80 1.46 -20.05
N VAL A 163 26.73 0.51 -19.95
CA VAL A 163 26.96 -0.59 -20.88
C VAL A 163 26.94 -1.89 -20.09
N THR A 164 26.39 -2.96 -20.65
CA THR A 164 26.37 -4.27 -20.00
C THR A 164 27.79 -4.83 -19.82
N ASN A 165 27.94 -5.81 -18.93
CA ASN A 165 29.25 -6.41 -18.63
C ASN A 165 29.90 -7.09 -19.84
N ASP A 166 29.09 -7.70 -20.69
CA ASP A 166 29.47 -8.35 -21.94
C ASP A 166 29.49 -7.40 -23.15
N GLN A 167 29.10 -6.13 -22.96
CA GLN A 167 29.00 -5.09 -24.00
C GLN A 167 27.99 -5.43 -25.12
N SER A 168 26.97 -6.25 -24.83
CA SER A 168 25.83 -6.53 -25.71
C SER A 168 24.70 -5.50 -25.61
N GLY A 169 24.66 -4.69 -24.54
CA GLY A 169 23.62 -3.69 -24.32
C GLY A 169 24.13 -2.37 -23.75
N ALA A 170 23.27 -1.35 -23.85
CA ALA A 170 23.50 -0.01 -23.32
C ALA A 170 22.19 0.59 -22.80
N MET A 171 22.26 1.52 -21.87
CA MET A 171 21.07 2.11 -21.24
C MET A 171 21.06 3.64 -21.27
N VAL A 172 19.84 4.17 -21.26
CA VAL A 172 19.52 5.59 -21.04
C VAL A 172 18.97 5.73 -19.62
N PHE A 173 19.60 6.58 -18.84
CA PHE A 173 19.16 6.98 -17.50
C PHE A 173 18.52 8.37 -17.59
N ALA A 174 17.36 8.56 -16.97
CA ALA A 174 16.72 9.86 -16.86
C ALA A 174 16.07 10.05 -15.49
N GLU A 175 16.03 11.29 -15.00
CA GLU A 175 15.30 11.67 -13.80
C GLU A 175 13.99 12.37 -14.16
N LEU A 176 12.91 12.07 -13.42
CA LEU A 176 11.60 12.68 -13.57
C LEU A 176 11.31 13.65 -12.44
N LEU A 177 10.85 14.84 -12.81
CA LEU A 177 10.36 15.88 -11.93
C LEU A 177 8.85 15.71 -11.71
N GLU A 178 8.38 15.99 -10.50
CA GLU A 178 6.94 15.97 -10.14
C GLU A 178 6.11 17.03 -10.87
N THR A 179 6.76 18.12 -11.27
CA THR A 179 6.14 19.22 -11.99
C THR A 179 6.84 19.34 -13.34
N ASP A 180 6.07 19.34 -14.41
CA ASP A 180 6.62 19.53 -15.73
C ASP A 180 7.23 20.94 -15.83
N PRO A 181 8.52 21.06 -16.17
CA PRO A 181 9.21 22.35 -16.18
C PRO A 181 8.72 23.30 -17.29
N VAL A 182 8.03 22.77 -18.30
CA VAL A 182 7.47 23.53 -19.43
C VAL A 182 6.06 24.01 -19.11
N THR A 183 5.18 23.14 -18.60
CA THR A 183 3.77 23.48 -18.35
C THR A 183 3.54 24.07 -16.96
N GLY A 184 4.38 23.73 -15.98
CA GLY A 184 4.17 24.05 -14.57
C GLY A 184 3.04 23.23 -13.91
N GLU A 185 2.47 22.27 -14.62
CA GLU A 185 1.44 21.37 -14.11
C GLU A 185 2.06 20.11 -13.51
N LYS A 186 1.30 19.42 -12.66
CA LYS A 186 1.72 18.14 -12.08
C LYS A 186 1.86 17.11 -13.20
N LEU A 187 2.93 16.31 -13.15
CA LEU A 187 3.23 15.33 -14.17
C LEU A 187 2.16 14.22 -14.23
N ASP A 188 1.64 13.94 -15.43
CA ASP A 188 0.81 12.77 -15.67
C ASP A 188 1.71 11.55 -15.92
N TYR A 189 1.91 10.74 -14.87
CA TYR A 189 2.69 9.51 -14.93
C TYR A 189 2.14 8.49 -15.95
N ARG A 190 0.83 8.49 -16.21
CA ARG A 190 0.23 7.59 -17.19
C ARG A 190 0.61 7.97 -18.60
N GLU A 191 0.65 9.27 -18.90
CA GLU A 191 1.10 9.76 -20.20
C GLU A 191 2.58 9.41 -20.44
N VAL A 192 3.43 9.63 -19.44
CA VAL A 192 4.85 9.26 -19.51
C VAL A 192 5.02 7.75 -19.73
N ALA A 193 4.28 6.92 -19.00
CA ALA A 193 4.33 5.46 -19.17
C ALA A 193 3.93 5.02 -20.59
N LYS A 194 2.88 5.64 -21.14
CA LYS A 194 2.43 5.38 -22.51
C LYS A 194 3.49 5.77 -23.54
N ASN A 195 4.13 6.92 -23.36
CA ASN A 195 5.21 7.38 -24.24
C ASN A 195 6.44 6.45 -24.14
N LEU A 196 6.77 5.95 -22.95
CA LEU A 196 7.82 4.93 -22.78
C LEU A 196 7.50 3.63 -23.53
N GLU A 197 6.25 3.17 -23.50
CA GLU A 197 5.84 1.99 -24.28
C GLU A 197 5.82 2.26 -25.79
N GLN A 198 5.55 3.49 -26.24
CA GLN A 198 5.71 3.86 -27.65
C GLN A 198 7.18 3.77 -28.09
N ILE A 199 8.11 4.25 -27.26
CA ILE A 199 9.55 4.11 -27.50
C ILE A 199 9.90 2.63 -27.64
N ARG A 200 9.42 1.77 -26.74
CA ARG A 200 9.62 0.31 -26.84
C ARG A 200 9.09 -0.23 -28.17
N GLN A 201 7.83 0.03 -28.51
CA GLN A 201 7.19 -0.48 -29.73
C GLN A 201 7.86 -0.01 -31.01
N GLN A 202 8.47 1.18 -31.01
CA GLN A 202 9.13 1.74 -32.18
C GLN A 202 10.53 1.17 -32.41
N PHE A 203 11.27 0.85 -31.36
CA PHE A 203 12.69 0.51 -31.44
C PHE A 203 13.01 -0.95 -31.06
N GLU A 204 12.07 -1.71 -30.49
CA GLU A 204 12.23 -3.14 -30.24
C GLU A 204 12.18 -3.90 -31.57
N THR A 205 13.23 -4.67 -31.86
CA THR A 205 13.38 -5.48 -33.09
C THR A 205 13.71 -6.92 -32.72
N GLU A 206 13.74 -7.84 -33.70
CA GLU A 206 14.17 -9.23 -33.46
C GLU A 206 15.60 -9.33 -32.89
N ASN A 207 16.44 -8.31 -33.11
CA ASN A 207 17.82 -8.28 -32.62
C ASN A 207 18.00 -7.40 -31.37
N ILE A 208 17.10 -6.44 -31.09
CA ILE A 208 17.24 -5.46 -30.01
C ILE A 208 16.03 -5.55 -29.09
N ASN A 209 16.25 -6.04 -27.88
CA ASN A 209 15.26 -6.07 -26.81
C ASN A 209 15.34 -4.79 -25.99
N ILE A 210 14.18 -4.22 -25.67
CA ILE A 210 14.07 -3.00 -24.87
C ILE A 210 13.45 -3.33 -23.52
N HIS A 211 14.12 -2.91 -22.46
CA HIS A 211 13.72 -3.09 -21.07
C HIS A 211 13.56 -1.73 -20.40
N ILE A 212 12.39 -1.49 -19.80
CA ILE A 212 12.05 -0.19 -19.21
C ILE A 212 11.62 -0.37 -17.76
N VAL A 213 12.26 0.36 -16.86
CA VAL A 213 11.90 0.41 -15.43
C VAL A 213 11.85 1.85 -14.92
N GLY A 214 11.13 2.09 -13.83
CA GLY A 214 10.93 3.41 -13.23
C GLY A 214 9.54 3.61 -12.66
N PHE A 215 9.39 4.57 -11.75
CA PHE A 215 8.12 4.80 -11.03
C PHE A 215 6.96 5.12 -11.97
N ALA A 216 7.19 5.98 -12.97
CA ALA A 216 6.17 6.31 -13.97
C ALA A 216 5.62 5.05 -14.66
N LYS A 217 6.52 4.11 -15.00
CA LYS A 217 6.15 2.86 -15.66
C LYS A 217 5.34 1.95 -14.74
N VAL A 218 5.70 1.85 -13.46
CA VAL A 218 4.91 1.12 -12.45
C VAL A 218 3.50 1.67 -12.36
N ILE A 219 3.36 3.00 -12.22
CA ILE A 219 2.05 3.64 -12.13
C ILE A 219 1.24 3.43 -13.41
N GLY A 220 1.88 3.49 -14.58
CA GLY A 220 1.24 3.15 -15.86
C GLY A 220 0.68 1.74 -15.88
N ASP A 221 1.49 0.74 -15.51
CA ASP A 221 1.07 -0.68 -15.48
C ASP A 221 -0.04 -0.94 -14.49
N VAL A 222 0.05 -0.37 -13.28
CA VAL A 222 -1.01 -0.46 -12.27
C VAL A 222 -2.30 0.20 -12.74
N THR A 223 -2.19 1.35 -13.43
CA THR A 223 -3.34 2.09 -13.94
C THR A 223 -3.99 1.39 -15.14
N ASP A 224 -3.22 0.78 -16.04
CA ASP A 224 -3.78 0.04 -17.17
C ASP A 224 -4.47 -1.25 -16.71
N ALA A 225 -3.97 -1.87 -15.65
CA ALA A 225 -4.68 -2.95 -14.95
C ALA A 225 -5.90 -2.49 -14.13
N ALA A 226 -6.15 -1.18 -13.98
CA ALA A 226 -7.35 -0.70 -13.26
C ALA A 226 -8.66 -1.15 -13.92
N ALA A 227 -8.66 -1.42 -15.23
CA ALA A 227 -9.82 -2.00 -15.92
C ALA A 227 -10.18 -3.39 -15.35
N GLU A 228 -9.17 -4.19 -14.99
CA GLU A 228 -9.39 -5.48 -14.31
C GLU A 228 -9.94 -5.28 -12.91
N VAL A 229 -9.46 -4.28 -12.17
CA VAL A 229 -10.00 -3.96 -10.84
C VAL A 229 -11.50 -3.64 -10.94
N VAL A 230 -11.92 -2.85 -11.92
CA VAL A 230 -13.34 -2.56 -12.17
C VAL A 230 -14.11 -3.82 -12.56
N PHE A 231 -13.52 -4.71 -13.36
CA PHE A 231 -14.11 -6.00 -13.71
C PHE A 231 -14.32 -6.87 -12.46
N PHE A 232 -13.33 -7.00 -11.58
CA PHE A 232 -13.45 -7.74 -10.32
C PHE A 232 -14.43 -7.06 -9.35
N PHE A 233 -14.56 -5.73 -9.38
CA PHE A 233 -15.62 -5.01 -8.65
C PHE A 233 -17.01 -5.41 -9.14
N ALA A 234 -17.23 -5.41 -10.46
CA ALA A 234 -18.49 -5.83 -11.04
C ALA A 234 -18.79 -7.30 -10.76
N LEU A 235 -17.77 -8.17 -10.81
CA LEU A 235 -17.89 -9.59 -10.48
C LEU A 235 -18.22 -9.80 -9.00
N ALA A 236 -17.54 -9.09 -8.09
CA ALA A 236 -17.82 -9.12 -6.66
C ALA A 236 -19.26 -8.66 -6.39
N LEU A 237 -19.70 -7.55 -6.99
CA LEU A 237 -21.07 -7.04 -6.89
C LEU A 237 -22.09 -8.08 -7.38
N LEU A 238 -21.83 -8.73 -8.52
CA LEU A 238 -22.69 -9.79 -9.07
C LEU A 238 -22.77 -11.00 -8.11
N MET A 239 -21.63 -11.47 -7.63
CA MET A 239 -21.54 -12.57 -6.68
C MET A 239 -22.28 -12.25 -5.38
N THR A 240 -22.06 -11.07 -4.83
CA THR A 240 -22.78 -10.58 -3.65
C THR A 240 -24.28 -10.50 -3.92
N ALA A 241 -24.72 -10.01 -5.10
CA ALA A 241 -26.13 -9.97 -5.46
C ALA A 241 -26.77 -11.37 -5.53
N VAL A 242 -26.08 -12.33 -6.15
CA VAL A 242 -26.53 -13.73 -6.24
C VAL A 242 -26.62 -14.36 -4.86
N LEU A 243 -25.58 -14.22 -4.03
CA LEU A 243 -25.56 -14.76 -2.68
C LEU A 243 -26.64 -14.11 -1.79
N LEU A 244 -26.83 -12.79 -1.88
CA LEU A 244 -27.90 -12.09 -1.18
C LEU A 244 -29.28 -12.56 -1.62
N TRP A 245 -29.47 -12.83 -2.90
CA TRP A 245 -30.73 -13.36 -3.42
C TRP A 245 -31.01 -14.76 -2.91
N VAL A 246 -29.99 -15.63 -2.89
CA VAL A 246 -30.09 -16.95 -2.27
C VAL A 246 -30.42 -16.82 -0.78
N TYR A 247 -29.76 -15.93 -0.04
CA TYR A 247 -29.96 -15.75 1.39
C TYR A 247 -31.34 -15.17 1.75
N THR A 248 -31.74 -14.07 1.12
CA THR A 248 -33.01 -13.38 1.41
C THR A 248 -34.22 -14.03 0.75
N ALA A 249 -34.02 -14.93 -0.23
CA ALA A 249 -35.06 -15.57 -1.05
C ALA A 249 -36.03 -14.59 -1.73
N SER A 250 -35.66 -13.31 -1.82
CA SER A 250 -36.50 -12.23 -2.36
C SER A 250 -35.64 -11.21 -3.07
N PHE A 251 -35.78 -11.15 -4.39
CA PHE A 251 -35.02 -10.24 -5.24
C PHE A 251 -35.15 -8.77 -4.80
N LYS A 252 -36.34 -8.37 -4.33
CA LYS A 252 -36.59 -7.00 -3.85
C LYS A 252 -35.75 -6.66 -2.62
N LEU A 253 -35.66 -7.59 -1.66
CA LEU A 253 -34.89 -7.38 -0.43
C LEU A 253 -33.39 -7.36 -0.72
N SER A 254 -32.92 -8.23 -1.62
CA SER A 254 -31.52 -8.23 -2.08
C SER A 254 -31.16 -6.91 -2.75
N MET A 255 -32.03 -6.38 -3.61
CA MET A 255 -31.80 -5.10 -4.29
C MET A 255 -31.76 -3.90 -3.33
N VAL A 256 -32.55 -3.90 -2.25
CA VAL A 256 -32.43 -2.82 -1.24
C VAL A 256 -31.02 -2.77 -0.68
N VAL A 257 -30.48 -3.92 -0.25
CA VAL A 257 -29.12 -4.00 0.30
C VAL A 257 -28.10 -3.58 -0.74
N LEU A 258 -28.17 -4.16 -1.94
CA LEU A 258 -27.20 -3.92 -3.00
C LEU A 258 -27.18 -2.43 -3.44
N VAL A 259 -28.36 -1.83 -3.63
CA VAL A 259 -28.45 -0.43 -4.05
C VAL A 259 -28.00 0.50 -2.93
N CYS A 260 -28.33 0.24 -1.66
CA CYS A 260 -27.82 1.06 -0.55
C CYS A 260 -26.30 1.01 -0.46
N SER A 261 -25.70 -0.16 -0.71
CA SER A 261 -24.24 -0.31 -0.76
C SER A 261 -23.61 0.37 -1.97
N LEU A 262 -24.23 0.28 -3.16
CA LEU A 262 -23.72 0.99 -4.33
C LEU A 262 -23.81 2.51 -4.17
N VAL A 263 -24.90 3.01 -3.57
CA VAL A 263 -25.05 4.43 -3.25
C VAL A 263 -23.97 4.88 -2.26
N ALA A 264 -23.58 4.05 -1.29
CA ALA A 264 -22.49 4.38 -0.37
C ALA A 264 -21.16 4.55 -1.10
N VAL A 265 -20.83 3.67 -2.05
CA VAL A 265 -19.63 3.78 -2.88
C VAL A 265 -19.68 5.01 -3.81
N ILE A 266 -20.85 5.34 -4.37
CA ILE A 266 -21.02 6.57 -5.16
C ILE A 266 -20.76 7.81 -4.31
N TRP A 267 -21.24 7.81 -3.07
CA TRP A 267 -21.05 8.92 -2.13
C TRP A 267 -19.60 9.01 -1.66
N GLU A 268 -18.92 7.89 -1.43
CA GLU A 268 -17.48 7.83 -1.16
C GLU A 268 -16.69 8.59 -2.23
N PHE A 269 -16.82 8.17 -3.50
CA PHE A 269 -16.13 8.85 -4.61
C PHE A 269 -16.55 10.31 -4.73
N GLY A 270 -17.84 10.62 -4.62
CA GLY A 270 -18.34 11.99 -4.72
C GLY A 270 -17.82 12.91 -3.61
N LEU A 271 -17.69 12.41 -2.38
CA LEU A 271 -17.10 13.14 -1.25
C LEU A 271 -15.59 13.33 -1.44
N LEU A 272 -14.89 12.32 -1.95
CA LEU A 272 -13.47 12.40 -2.27
C LEU A 272 -13.19 13.52 -3.28
N THR A 273 -13.93 13.55 -4.40
CA THR A 273 -13.78 14.61 -5.42
C THR A 273 -14.15 15.99 -4.88
N VAL A 274 -15.18 16.09 -4.03
CA VAL A 274 -15.60 17.37 -3.43
C VAL A 274 -14.55 17.90 -2.45
N ALA A 275 -13.85 17.00 -1.75
CA ALA A 275 -12.74 17.36 -0.88
C ALA A 275 -11.47 17.79 -1.64
N GLY A 276 -11.45 17.64 -2.97
CA GLY A 276 -10.33 18.04 -3.84
C GLY A 276 -9.26 16.97 -4.01
N PHE A 277 -9.53 15.72 -3.59
CA PHE A 277 -8.62 14.60 -3.77
C PHE A 277 -8.97 13.81 -5.03
N GLY A 278 -7.95 13.29 -5.71
CA GLY A 278 -8.12 12.26 -6.74
C GLY A 278 -8.12 10.86 -6.15
N LEU A 279 -8.29 9.86 -7.01
CA LEU A 279 -8.17 8.44 -6.63
C LEU A 279 -6.74 7.99 -6.83
N ASP A 280 -6.04 7.68 -5.74
CA ASP A 280 -4.76 7.02 -5.82
C ASP A 280 -4.93 5.54 -6.26
N PRO A 281 -4.09 5.01 -7.19
CA PRO A 281 -4.17 3.61 -7.61
C PRO A 281 -4.11 2.59 -6.46
N PHE A 282 -3.37 2.88 -5.39
CA PHE A 282 -3.29 2.01 -4.21
C PHE A 282 -4.53 2.11 -3.31
N ALA A 283 -5.30 3.19 -3.43
CA ALA A 283 -6.56 3.40 -2.72
C ALA A 283 -7.77 2.70 -3.36
N ILE A 284 -7.60 2.07 -4.54
CA ILE A 284 -8.68 1.45 -5.32
C ILE A 284 -9.42 0.32 -4.59
N LEU A 285 -8.84 -0.21 -3.51
CA LEU A 285 -9.41 -1.30 -2.71
C LEU A 285 -10.48 -0.83 -1.70
N ILE A 286 -10.45 0.45 -1.30
CA ILE A 286 -11.34 0.99 -0.27
C ILE A 286 -12.83 0.91 -0.68
N PRO A 287 -13.22 1.24 -1.92
CA PRO A 287 -14.59 1.06 -2.40
C PRO A 287 -15.17 -0.33 -2.19
N PHE A 288 -14.33 -1.37 -2.31
CA PHE A 288 -14.78 -2.75 -2.09
C PHE A 288 -15.03 -3.04 -0.61
N LEU A 289 -14.23 -2.44 0.27
CA LEU A 289 -14.40 -2.55 1.72
C LEU A 289 -15.69 -1.84 2.14
N VAL A 290 -15.95 -0.66 1.58
CA VAL A 290 -17.20 0.09 1.79
C VAL A 290 -18.40 -0.71 1.29
N LEU A 291 -18.33 -1.28 0.09
CA LEU A 291 -19.36 -2.19 -0.45
C LEU A 291 -19.60 -3.39 0.49
N SER A 292 -18.52 -3.98 1.01
CA SER A 292 -18.56 -5.16 1.87
C SER A 292 -19.20 -4.87 3.23
N VAL A 293 -18.74 -3.83 3.91
CA VAL A 293 -19.28 -3.41 5.22
C VAL A 293 -20.72 -2.92 5.06
N SER A 294 -21.02 -2.16 4.01
CA SER A 294 -22.39 -1.73 3.73
C SER A 294 -23.31 -2.94 3.54
N THR A 295 -22.87 -3.94 2.79
CA THR A 295 -23.66 -5.14 2.57
C THR A 295 -23.91 -5.90 3.88
N SER A 296 -22.90 -6.01 4.75
CA SER A 296 -23.03 -6.60 6.08
C SER A 296 -24.15 -5.95 6.91
N HIS A 297 -24.08 -4.62 7.06
CA HIS A 297 -25.08 -3.86 7.83
C HIS A 297 -26.47 -3.93 7.19
N GLY A 298 -26.55 -3.87 5.86
CA GLY A 298 -27.81 -4.01 5.13
C GLY A 298 -28.46 -5.38 5.32
N VAL A 299 -27.67 -6.46 5.31
CA VAL A 299 -28.16 -7.83 5.60
C VAL A 299 -28.72 -7.93 7.02
N GLN A 300 -28.03 -7.36 8.02
CA GLN A 300 -28.52 -7.35 9.40
C GLN A 300 -29.87 -6.63 9.51
N TYR A 301 -30.03 -5.49 8.82
CA TYR A 301 -31.29 -4.75 8.77
C TYR A 301 -32.41 -5.55 8.10
N VAL A 302 -32.16 -6.12 6.91
CA VAL A 302 -33.16 -6.92 6.21
C VAL A 302 -33.54 -8.16 7.01
N ASN A 303 -32.59 -8.85 7.62
CA ASN A 303 -32.86 -10.05 8.42
C ASN A 303 -33.70 -9.73 9.68
N ALA A 304 -33.43 -8.61 10.35
CA ALA A 304 -34.26 -8.16 11.47
C ALA A 304 -35.67 -7.75 11.01
N TRP A 305 -35.78 -7.03 9.89
CA TRP A 305 -37.07 -6.65 9.31
C TRP A 305 -37.91 -7.86 8.93
N VAL A 306 -37.31 -8.85 8.28
CA VAL A 306 -37.94 -10.13 7.96
C VAL A 306 -38.46 -10.82 9.22
N GLY A 307 -37.70 -10.79 10.31
CA GLY A 307 -38.13 -11.34 11.59
C GLY A 307 -39.34 -10.64 12.23
N GLU A 308 -39.51 -9.34 12.03
CA GLU A 308 -40.71 -8.62 12.51
C GLU A 308 -41.93 -8.86 11.62
N VAL A 309 -41.74 -8.91 10.28
CA VAL A 309 -42.84 -9.29 9.37
C VAL A 309 -43.30 -10.73 9.63
N ASP A 310 -42.38 -11.64 9.98
CA ASP A 310 -42.73 -13.01 10.35
C ASP A 310 -43.59 -13.07 11.63
N LYS A 311 -43.50 -12.09 12.53
CA LYS A 311 -44.41 -11.98 13.69
C LYS A 311 -45.79 -11.39 13.33
N GLY A 312 -45.98 -10.97 12.08
CA GLY A 312 -47.22 -10.38 11.59
C GLY A 312 -47.26 -8.85 11.61
N ALA A 313 -46.12 -8.17 11.81
CA ALA A 313 -46.06 -6.71 11.74
C ALA A 313 -46.23 -6.20 10.29
N GLU A 314 -46.92 -5.08 10.12
CA GLU A 314 -47.01 -4.38 8.83
C GLU A 314 -45.63 -3.82 8.41
N PRO A 315 -45.33 -3.67 7.10
CA PRO A 315 -44.00 -3.25 6.61
C PRO A 315 -43.43 -1.99 7.26
N PHE A 316 -44.31 -1.03 7.59
CA PHE A 316 -43.93 0.21 8.27
C PHE A 316 -43.52 -0.05 9.72
N GLU A 317 -44.34 -0.79 10.47
CA GLU A 317 -44.10 -1.11 11.87
C GLU A 317 -42.87 -2.03 12.01
N ALA A 318 -42.73 -3.01 11.12
CA ALA A 318 -41.56 -3.88 11.05
C ALA A 318 -40.26 -3.08 10.81
N SER A 319 -40.29 -2.07 9.92
CA SER A 319 -39.14 -1.19 9.68
C SER A 319 -38.82 -0.33 10.89
N LEU A 320 -39.84 0.27 11.52
CA LEU A 320 -39.68 1.11 12.70
C LEU A 320 -39.08 0.32 13.87
N GLU A 321 -39.57 -0.88 14.15
CA GLU A 321 -39.07 -1.72 15.24
C GLU A 321 -37.64 -2.22 14.94
N THR A 322 -37.37 -2.58 13.69
CA THR A 322 -36.01 -2.90 13.23
C THR A 322 -35.05 -1.73 13.44
N PHE A 323 -35.48 -0.52 13.08
CA PHE A 323 -34.69 0.70 13.27
C PHE A 323 -34.42 0.95 14.76
N ARG A 324 -35.43 0.88 15.62
CA ARG A 324 -35.26 1.03 17.08
C ARG A 324 -34.24 0.05 17.66
N ARG A 325 -34.27 -1.19 17.19
CA ARG A 325 -33.39 -2.26 17.68
C ARG A 325 -31.95 -2.13 17.18
N LEU A 326 -31.75 -1.73 15.92
CA LEU A 326 -30.43 -1.78 15.26
C LEU A 326 -29.75 -0.43 15.06
N ALA A 327 -30.47 0.69 15.20
CA ALA A 327 -29.91 2.02 14.95
C ALA A 327 -28.73 2.32 15.87
N ILE A 328 -28.85 2.05 17.17
CA ILE A 328 -27.77 2.36 18.12
C ILE A 328 -26.59 1.41 17.98
N PRO A 329 -26.75 0.07 18.10
CA PRO A 329 -25.61 -0.84 17.99
C PRO A 329 -24.89 -0.69 16.65
N GLY A 330 -25.66 -0.57 15.56
CA GLY A 330 -25.09 -0.45 14.22
C GLY A 330 -24.42 0.90 13.95
N THR A 331 -24.94 2.01 14.50
CA THR A 331 -24.28 3.33 14.34
C THR A 331 -23.03 3.41 15.20
N THR A 332 -23.05 2.88 16.43
CA THR A 332 -21.85 2.81 17.28
C THR A 332 -20.73 2.02 16.59
N ALA A 333 -21.08 0.91 15.94
CA ALA A 333 -20.12 0.10 15.20
C ALA A 333 -19.50 0.91 14.04
N LEU A 334 -20.33 1.51 13.17
CA LEU A 334 -19.84 2.34 12.06
C LEU A 334 -19.05 3.58 12.51
N ILE A 335 -19.41 4.21 13.64
CA ILE A 335 -18.61 5.32 14.20
C ILE A 335 -17.26 4.82 14.70
N THR A 336 -17.22 3.60 15.27
CA THR A 336 -15.95 2.97 15.70
C THR A 336 -15.06 2.75 14.48
N ASP A 337 -15.63 2.31 13.35
CA ASP A 337 -14.90 2.17 12.10
C ASP A 337 -14.38 3.52 11.59
N VAL A 338 -15.24 4.54 11.50
CA VAL A 338 -14.83 5.91 11.10
C VAL A 338 -13.68 6.41 11.99
N ALA A 339 -13.78 6.23 13.29
CA ALA A 339 -12.73 6.63 14.23
C ALA A 339 -11.46 5.79 14.04
N GLY A 340 -11.57 4.48 13.83
CA GLY A 340 -10.45 3.59 13.51
C GLY A 340 -9.71 4.06 12.24
N PHE A 341 -10.44 4.34 11.17
CA PHE A 341 -9.87 4.91 9.95
C PHE A 341 -9.21 6.26 10.19
N ALA A 342 -9.86 7.15 10.92
CA ALA A 342 -9.30 8.46 11.24
C ALA A 342 -7.99 8.38 12.03
N THR A 343 -7.76 7.32 12.83
CA THR A 343 -6.47 7.15 13.51
C THR A 343 -5.31 6.85 12.55
N ILE A 344 -5.58 6.24 11.40
CA ILE A 344 -4.57 5.92 10.38
C ILE A 344 -4.02 7.21 9.72
N TYR A 345 -4.80 8.30 9.73
CA TYR A 345 -4.37 9.62 9.24
C TYR A 345 -3.14 10.18 9.98
N LEU A 346 -2.85 9.69 11.19
CA LEU A 346 -1.69 10.10 11.97
C LEU A 346 -0.36 9.67 11.35
N ILE A 347 -0.37 8.70 10.42
CA ILE A 347 0.84 8.28 9.71
C ILE A 347 1.27 9.41 8.75
N PRO A 348 2.52 9.89 8.83
CA PRO A 348 3.00 11.01 8.03
C PRO A 348 3.39 10.60 6.61
N ILE A 349 2.48 9.94 5.90
CA ILE A 349 2.60 9.58 4.48
C ILE A 349 1.26 9.94 3.81
N ASP A 350 1.30 10.78 2.79
CA ASP A 350 0.09 11.41 2.26
C ASP A 350 -0.85 10.41 1.58
N ILE A 351 -0.31 9.40 0.89
CA ILE A 351 -1.14 8.32 0.33
C ILE A 351 -1.95 7.58 1.41
N ILE A 352 -1.37 7.33 2.58
CA ILE A 352 -2.07 6.67 3.70
C ILE A 352 -3.14 7.60 4.28
N ARG A 353 -2.85 8.90 4.34
CA ARG A 353 -3.81 9.92 4.79
C ARG A 353 -5.00 10.04 3.84
N GLU A 354 -4.75 10.07 2.54
CA GLU A 354 -5.79 10.10 1.51
C GLU A 354 -6.62 8.82 1.55
N MET A 355 -5.99 7.65 1.70
CA MET A 355 -6.68 6.37 1.92
C MET A 355 -7.54 6.38 3.19
N SER A 356 -7.02 6.90 4.30
CA SER A 356 -7.74 7.03 5.56
C SER A 356 -8.98 7.93 5.42
N ILE A 357 -8.84 9.08 4.76
CA ILE A 357 -9.94 10.01 4.48
C ILE A 357 -10.98 9.34 3.57
N ASN A 358 -10.55 8.69 2.49
CA ASN A 358 -11.44 8.01 1.55
C ASN A 358 -12.28 6.95 2.27
N ALA A 359 -11.64 6.11 3.08
CA ALA A 359 -12.33 5.10 3.87
C ALA A 359 -13.29 5.72 4.90
N ALA A 360 -12.89 6.79 5.60
CA ALA A 360 -13.75 7.49 6.54
C ALA A 360 -15.01 8.08 5.84
N PHE A 361 -14.88 8.66 4.65
CA PHE A 361 -16.02 9.12 3.86
C PHE A 361 -16.93 7.97 3.43
N GLY A 362 -16.37 6.85 3.00
CA GLY A 362 -17.13 5.63 2.72
C GLY A 362 -17.93 5.16 3.92
N MET A 363 -17.31 5.07 5.10
CA MET A 363 -18.01 4.66 6.33
C MET A 363 -19.09 5.66 6.77
N LEU A 364 -18.83 6.97 6.64
CA LEU A 364 -19.84 8.02 6.86
C LEU A 364 -21.03 7.88 5.91
N ALA A 365 -20.77 7.56 4.64
CA ALA A 365 -21.81 7.30 3.66
C ALA A 365 -22.66 6.08 4.07
N ILE A 366 -22.05 5.00 4.57
CA ILE A 366 -22.77 3.81 5.07
C ILE A 366 -23.72 4.16 6.21
N ILE A 367 -23.34 5.05 7.13
CA ILE A 367 -24.23 5.48 8.22
C ILE A 367 -25.53 6.06 7.64
N ILE A 368 -25.42 6.92 6.62
CA ILE A 368 -26.59 7.55 6.01
C ILE A 368 -27.38 6.55 5.15
N THR A 369 -26.72 5.80 4.27
CA THR A 369 -27.40 4.87 3.35
C THR A 369 -28.05 3.71 4.09
N ASN A 370 -27.37 3.08 5.05
CA ASN A 370 -27.93 1.92 5.73
C ASN A 370 -28.84 2.27 6.92
N LYS A 371 -28.62 3.39 7.62
CA LYS A 371 -29.49 3.76 8.76
C LYS A 371 -30.65 4.66 8.36
N VAL A 372 -30.59 5.35 7.22
CA VAL A 372 -31.67 6.25 6.77
C VAL A 372 -32.33 5.71 5.48
N LEU A 373 -31.57 5.48 4.41
CA LEU A 373 -32.15 5.06 3.13
C LEU A 373 -32.78 3.66 3.21
N ALA A 374 -32.06 2.66 3.74
CA ALA A 374 -32.56 1.28 3.80
C ALA A 374 -33.85 1.14 4.62
N PRO A 375 -33.99 1.69 5.84
CA PRO A 375 -35.20 1.54 6.63
C PRO A 375 -36.40 2.25 5.99
N ILE A 376 -36.20 3.44 5.41
CA ILE A 376 -37.25 4.15 4.68
C ILE A 376 -37.73 3.32 3.49
N TRP A 377 -36.81 2.74 2.71
CA TRP A 377 -37.18 1.92 1.56
C TRP A 377 -37.94 0.65 1.97
N LEU A 378 -37.53 -0.01 3.06
CA LEU A 378 -38.24 -1.17 3.60
C LEU A 378 -39.71 -0.88 3.95
N THR A 379 -40.08 0.36 4.28
CA THR A 379 -41.49 0.72 4.54
C THR A 379 -42.42 0.58 3.33
N TYR A 380 -41.88 0.54 2.11
CA TYR A 380 -42.64 0.41 0.86
C TYR A 380 -42.67 -1.03 0.34
N ILE A 381 -41.87 -1.93 0.90
CA ILE A 381 -41.81 -3.31 0.44
C ILE A 381 -42.94 -4.11 1.03
N ARG A 382 -43.82 -4.61 0.16
CA ARG A 382 -44.85 -5.59 0.52
C ARG A 382 -44.46 -6.97 0.00
N ILE A 383 -44.45 -7.95 0.91
CA ILE A 383 -44.35 -9.36 0.56
C ILE A 383 -45.76 -9.82 0.14
N LYS A 384 -45.93 -10.20 -1.13
CA LYS A 384 -47.25 -10.55 -1.69
C LYS A 384 -47.85 -11.82 -1.10
N ASP A 385 -47.00 -12.75 -0.67
CA ASP A 385 -47.42 -14.07 -0.20
C ASP A 385 -46.65 -14.41 1.08
N ILE A 386 -47.22 -13.96 2.20
CA ILE A 386 -46.60 -14.06 3.53
C ILE A 386 -46.51 -15.53 3.95
N GLU A 387 -47.50 -16.36 3.60
CA GLU A 387 -47.52 -17.78 3.97
C GLU A 387 -46.41 -18.58 3.27
N SER A 388 -46.24 -18.43 1.95
CA SER A 388 -45.15 -19.12 1.25
C SER A 388 -43.76 -18.59 1.62
N PHE A 389 -43.66 -17.33 2.01
CA PHE A 389 -42.44 -16.75 2.57
C PHE A 389 -42.13 -17.32 3.97
N ARG A 390 -43.14 -17.43 4.85
CA ARG A 390 -43.03 -18.08 6.16
C ARG A 390 -42.63 -19.54 6.06
N GLU A 391 -43.25 -20.32 5.17
CA GLU A 391 -42.89 -21.73 4.99
C GLU A 391 -41.45 -21.90 4.51
N LYS A 392 -40.98 -21.06 3.57
CA LYS A 392 -39.59 -21.07 3.11
C LYS A 392 -38.62 -20.69 4.23
N GLN A 393 -39.00 -19.74 5.08
CA GLN A 393 -38.19 -19.30 6.22
C GLN A 393 -38.12 -20.39 7.29
N LEU A 394 -39.27 -20.98 7.66
CA LEU A 394 -39.36 -22.08 8.63
C LEU A 394 -38.58 -23.32 8.17
N ARG A 395 -38.66 -23.70 6.89
CA ARG A 395 -37.84 -24.80 6.34
C ARG A 395 -36.34 -24.54 6.47
N ARG A 396 -35.91 -23.28 6.31
CA ARG A 396 -34.51 -22.88 6.46
C ARG A 396 -34.06 -22.84 7.92
N GLU A 397 -34.94 -22.40 8.83
CA GLU A 397 -34.67 -22.46 10.27
C GLU A 397 -34.47 -23.92 10.72
N HIS A 398 -35.30 -24.85 10.25
CA HIS A 398 -35.14 -26.28 10.54
C HIS A 398 -33.91 -26.91 9.87
N ALA A 399 -33.51 -26.44 8.67
CA ALA A 399 -32.35 -27.00 7.95
C ALA A 399 -31.01 -26.79 8.68
N GLY A 400 -30.90 -25.74 9.50
CA GLY A 400 -29.68 -25.42 10.26
C GLY A 400 -29.70 -25.86 11.73
N ASP A 401 -30.83 -26.30 12.27
CA ASP A 401 -31.02 -26.55 13.71
C ASP A 401 -29.95 -27.48 14.31
N GLY A 402 -29.63 -28.58 13.62
CA GLY A 402 -28.59 -29.51 14.05
C GLY A 402 -27.21 -28.86 14.18
N LEU A 403 -26.84 -27.98 13.24
CA LEU A 403 -25.59 -27.22 13.29
C LEU A 403 -25.61 -26.19 14.42
N TRP A 404 -26.72 -25.48 14.61
CA TRP A 404 -26.86 -24.48 15.66
C TRP A 404 -26.77 -25.10 17.06
N ARG A 405 -27.40 -26.26 17.28
CA ARG A 405 -27.26 -27.01 18.54
C ARG A 405 -25.85 -27.55 18.74
N PHE A 406 -25.17 -27.93 17.67
CA PHE A 406 -23.77 -28.37 17.75
C PHE A 406 -22.85 -27.20 18.15
N LEU A 407 -22.95 -26.06 17.47
CA LEU A 407 -22.19 -24.86 17.79
C LEU A 407 -22.54 -24.31 19.18
N ALA A 408 -23.79 -24.43 19.62
CA ALA A 408 -24.20 -24.03 20.97
C ALA A 408 -23.42 -24.77 22.07
N LYS A 409 -23.00 -26.03 21.82
CA LYS A 409 -22.20 -26.80 22.79
C LYS A 409 -20.83 -26.17 23.09
N ILE A 410 -20.35 -25.24 22.26
CA ILE A 410 -19.09 -24.52 22.51
C ILE A 410 -19.16 -23.73 23.81
N THR A 411 -20.35 -23.32 24.27
CA THR A 411 -20.52 -22.65 25.58
C THR A 411 -20.39 -23.60 26.76
N ARG A 412 -20.25 -24.92 26.56
CA ARG A 412 -20.01 -25.89 27.64
C ARG A 412 -18.55 -25.82 28.09
N PRO A 413 -18.24 -26.14 29.36
CA PRO A 413 -16.91 -25.94 29.93
C PRO A 413 -15.79 -26.68 29.17
N VAL A 414 -16.00 -27.95 28.79
CA VAL A 414 -14.95 -28.72 28.11
C VAL A 414 -14.71 -28.22 26.68
N PRO A 415 -15.73 -28.08 25.80
CA PRO A 415 -15.55 -27.47 24.48
C PRO A 415 -15.01 -26.04 24.49
N ALA A 416 -15.46 -25.20 25.43
CA ALA A 416 -14.95 -23.84 25.60
C ALA A 416 -13.44 -23.86 25.92
N MET A 417 -13.02 -24.69 26.87
CA MET A 417 -11.61 -24.83 27.23
C MET A 417 -10.75 -25.32 26.06
N VAL A 418 -11.22 -26.33 25.31
CA VAL A 418 -10.51 -26.83 24.12
C VAL A 418 -10.35 -25.73 23.07
N THR A 419 -11.42 -24.95 22.82
CA THR A 419 -11.38 -23.82 21.88
C THR A 419 -10.35 -22.78 22.32
N LEU A 420 -10.32 -22.41 23.61
CA LEU A 420 -9.35 -21.45 24.15
C LEU A 420 -7.91 -21.97 24.10
N ILE A 421 -7.68 -23.27 24.32
CA ILE A 421 -6.35 -23.89 24.18
C ILE A 421 -5.88 -23.82 22.71
N ILE A 422 -6.75 -24.14 21.76
CA ILE A 422 -6.43 -24.00 20.33
C ILE A 422 -6.10 -22.54 19.99
N CYS A 423 -6.89 -21.59 20.47
CA CYS A 423 -6.60 -20.15 20.30
C CYS A 423 -5.25 -19.75 20.91
N ALA A 424 -4.91 -20.26 22.09
CA ALA A 424 -3.61 -19.99 22.72
C ALA A 424 -2.44 -20.57 21.92
N LEU A 425 -2.60 -21.77 21.35
CA LEU A 425 -1.61 -22.37 20.45
C LEU A 425 -1.45 -21.57 19.16
N LEU A 426 -2.56 -21.14 18.55
CA LEU A 426 -2.55 -20.29 17.36
C LEU A 426 -1.92 -18.92 17.64
N LEU A 427 -2.18 -18.33 18.80
CA LEU A 427 -1.52 -17.09 19.23
C LEU A 427 -0.02 -17.31 19.41
N GLY A 428 0.38 -18.41 20.05
CA GLY A 428 1.80 -18.77 20.21
C GLY A 428 2.50 -18.97 18.86
N TRP A 429 1.85 -19.65 17.91
CA TRP A 429 2.35 -19.82 16.54
C TRP A 429 2.45 -18.48 15.80
N SER A 430 1.44 -17.63 15.94
CA SER A 430 1.40 -16.29 15.36
C SER A 430 2.55 -15.40 15.86
N LEU A 431 2.77 -15.36 17.18
CA LEU A 431 3.85 -14.60 17.80
C LEU A 431 5.23 -15.14 17.42
N TRP A 432 5.37 -16.45 17.23
CA TRP A 432 6.60 -17.06 16.72
C TRP A 432 6.88 -16.63 15.27
N LYS A 433 5.85 -16.56 14.43
CA LYS A 433 5.97 -16.13 13.02
C LYS A 433 6.07 -14.63 12.81
N TYR A 434 5.66 -13.83 13.79
CA TYR A 434 5.79 -12.37 13.72
C TYR A 434 7.26 -11.92 13.54
N GLY A 435 8.23 -12.67 14.06
CA GLY A 435 9.66 -12.36 13.86
C GLY A 435 10.15 -12.50 12.42
N ASP A 436 9.43 -13.26 11.59
CA ASP A 436 9.74 -13.45 10.16
C ASP A 436 9.10 -12.36 9.28
N LEU A 437 8.29 -11.45 9.87
CA LEU A 437 7.61 -10.38 9.13
C LEU A 437 8.62 -9.33 8.67
N GLN A 438 8.65 -9.09 7.36
CA GLN A 438 9.50 -8.07 6.75
C GLN A 438 8.73 -6.75 6.60
N VAL A 439 9.35 -5.64 7.00
CA VAL A 439 8.81 -4.28 6.83
C VAL A 439 9.47 -3.62 5.61
N GLY A 440 8.70 -3.42 4.55
CA GLY A 440 9.18 -3.05 3.23
C GLY A 440 9.00 -4.16 2.20
N ASP A 441 9.74 -4.09 1.11
CA ASP A 441 9.66 -5.08 0.03
C ASP A 441 10.41 -6.37 0.37
N SER A 442 9.76 -7.50 0.07
CA SER A 442 10.20 -8.86 0.37
C SER A 442 10.75 -9.61 -0.86
N GLN A 443 10.50 -9.09 -2.05
CA GLN A 443 10.84 -9.69 -3.34
C GLN A 443 11.62 -8.68 -4.18
N GLU A 444 12.37 -9.19 -5.16
CA GLU A 444 13.01 -8.36 -6.19
C GLU A 444 11.97 -7.83 -7.19
N GLY A 445 12.32 -6.73 -7.87
CA GLY A 445 11.41 -6.01 -8.76
C GLY A 445 10.38 -5.18 -7.98
N VAL A 446 9.18 -5.04 -8.51
CA VAL A 446 8.09 -4.29 -7.88
C VAL A 446 7.02 -5.29 -7.44
N PRO A 447 6.86 -5.56 -6.13
CA PRO A 447 5.93 -6.58 -5.63
C PRO A 447 4.45 -6.26 -5.89
N GLU A 448 4.13 -5.04 -6.31
CA GLU A 448 2.79 -4.63 -6.73
C GLU A 448 2.33 -5.37 -7.99
N LEU A 449 3.27 -5.74 -8.84
CA LEU A 449 3.05 -6.46 -10.09
C LEU A 449 3.42 -7.94 -9.94
N ARG A 450 2.83 -8.80 -10.77
CA ARG A 450 3.16 -10.24 -10.76
C ARG A 450 4.65 -10.45 -11.04
N PRO A 451 5.28 -11.49 -10.46
CA PRO A 451 6.70 -11.79 -10.70
C PRO A 451 7.05 -11.97 -12.19
N ASP A 452 6.10 -12.46 -12.99
CA ASP A 452 6.24 -12.67 -14.42
C ASP A 452 5.73 -11.49 -15.28
N SER A 453 5.38 -10.35 -14.68
CA SER A 453 4.99 -9.13 -15.40
C SER A 453 6.13 -8.59 -16.27
N ARG A 454 5.79 -7.83 -17.33
CA ARG A 454 6.82 -7.24 -18.23
C ARG A 454 7.80 -6.37 -17.45
N TYR A 455 7.31 -5.55 -16.51
CA TYR A 455 8.15 -4.71 -15.67
C TYR A 455 9.16 -5.53 -14.86
N ASN A 456 8.72 -6.59 -14.17
CA ASN A 456 9.62 -7.39 -13.34
C ASN A 456 10.63 -8.18 -14.20
N ARG A 457 10.25 -8.64 -15.40
CA ARG A 457 11.19 -9.21 -16.37
C ARG A 457 12.22 -8.18 -16.84
N ASP A 458 11.81 -6.96 -17.15
CA ASP A 458 12.69 -5.87 -17.55
C ASP A 458 13.66 -5.50 -16.42
N SER A 459 13.17 -5.44 -15.18
CA SER A 459 14.00 -5.22 -13.98
C SER A 459 15.05 -6.31 -13.82
N HIS A 460 14.67 -7.59 -13.92
CA HIS A 460 15.61 -8.71 -13.85
C HIS A 460 16.63 -8.67 -15.00
N ALA A 461 16.20 -8.32 -16.22
CA ALA A 461 17.11 -8.19 -17.35
C ALA A 461 18.16 -7.09 -17.12
N ILE A 462 17.77 -5.94 -16.56
CA ILE A 462 18.72 -4.88 -16.23
C ILE A 462 19.67 -5.32 -15.09
N VAL A 463 19.13 -5.83 -13.99
CA VAL A 463 19.96 -6.24 -12.83
C VAL A 463 20.95 -7.37 -13.19
N SER A 464 20.58 -8.31 -14.06
CA SER A 464 21.45 -9.43 -14.43
C SER A 464 22.55 -9.06 -15.43
N ASN A 465 22.35 -8.04 -16.28
CA ASN A 465 23.30 -7.65 -17.32
C ASN A 465 24.21 -6.46 -16.94
N PHE A 466 23.78 -5.63 -15.99
CA PHE A 466 24.51 -4.43 -15.54
C PHE A 466 25.06 -4.64 -14.11
N SER A 467 26.36 -4.40 -13.91
CA SER A 467 27.04 -4.53 -12.61
C SER A 467 26.82 -3.38 -11.63
N ILE A 468 26.28 -2.24 -12.05
CA ILE A 468 25.97 -1.10 -11.20
C ILE A 468 24.45 -0.96 -11.24
N GLY A 469 23.82 -1.44 -10.16
CA GLY A 469 22.38 -1.68 -10.09
C GLY A 469 21.51 -0.43 -10.23
N VAL A 470 20.22 -0.67 -10.46
CA VAL A 470 19.17 0.36 -10.52
C VAL A 470 18.88 0.98 -9.14
N ASP A 471 19.27 0.28 -8.08
CA ASP A 471 19.03 0.62 -6.70
C ASP A 471 20.23 1.36 -6.12
N ILE A 472 20.04 2.67 -5.86
CA ILE A 472 21.08 3.58 -5.42
C ILE A 472 20.67 4.23 -4.11
N LEU A 473 21.48 4.04 -3.08
CA LEU A 473 21.46 4.83 -1.86
C LEU A 473 22.52 5.92 -1.98
N LYS A 474 22.13 7.20 -1.93
CA LYS A 474 23.10 8.30 -1.86
C LYS A 474 23.18 8.80 -0.43
N VAL A 475 24.38 8.78 0.15
CA VAL A 475 24.66 9.36 1.46
C VAL A 475 25.37 10.69 1.25
N ILE A 476 24.86 11.76 1.84
CA ILE A 476 25.43 13.10 1.68
C ILE A 476 26.39 13.36 2.84
N ALA A 477 27.67 13.48 2.51
CA ALA A 477 28.72 13.94 3.40
C ALA A 477 28.66 15.47 3.49
N GLU A 478 28.07 15.99 4.56
CA GLU A 478 27.98 17.42 4.85
C GLU A 478 29.22 17.89 5.60
N ALA A 479 29.83 18.95 5.10
CA ALA A 479 31.02 19.57 5.65
C ALA A 479 30.99 21.09 5.41
N PRO A 480 31.87 21.88 6.05
CA PRO A 480 32.01 23.30 5.72
C PRO A 480 32.30 23.54 4.23
N PRO A 481 32.02 24.74 3.70
CA PRO A 481 32.37 25.08 2.31
C PRO A 481 33.85 24.85 2.00
N GLU A 482 34.14 24.47 0.76
CA GLU A 482 35.49 24.14 0.28
C GLU A 482 36.12 22.92 1.00
N SER A 483 35.32 22.05 1.63
CA SER A 483 35.88 20.87 2.32
C SER A 483 36.41 19.79 1.38
N CYS A 484 35.99 19.77 0.11
CA CYS A 484 36.51 18.80 -0.88
C CYS A 484 38.03 18.93 -1.11
N ILE A 485 38.66 20.06 -0.77
CA ILE A 485 40.12 20.24 -0.93
C ILE A 485 40.89 19.99 0.37
N GLN A 486 40.21 19.58 1.44
CA GLN A 486 40.82 19.21 2.72
C GLN A 486 41.09 17.70 2.75
N TYR A 487 42.34 17.31 3.06
CA TYR A 487 42.74 15.91 3.05
C TYR A 487 41.98 15.09 4.09
N GLU A 488 41.77 15.65 5.28
CA GLU A 488 41.10 14.98 6.39
C GLU A 488 39.65 14.61 6.04
N VAL A 489 38.93 15.51 5.37
CA VAL A 489 37.56 15.26 4.91
C VAL A 489 37.53 14.22 3.79
N MET A 490 38.41 14.37 2.79
CA MET A 490 38.47 13.44 1.65
C MET A 490 38.89 12.03 2.07
N GLU A 491 39.83 11.90 3.00
CA GLU A 491 40.25 10.61 3.56
C GLU A 491 39.14 9.97 4.39
N GLU A 492 38.40 10.76 5.18
CA GLU A 492 37.27 10.26 5.95
C GLU A 492 36.15 9.71 5.05
N ILE A 493 35.80 10.44 3.99
CA ILE A 493 34.81 10.00 2.99
C ILE A 493 35.31 8.76 2.23
N ASP A 494 36.61 8.68 1.91
CA ASP A 494 37.19 7.51 1.25
C ASP A 494 37.13 6.27 2.15
N ARG A 495 37.45 6.43 3.44
CA ARG A 495 37.35 5.37 4.45
C ARG A 495 35.92 4.92 4.65
N PHE A 496 34.96 5.85 4.68
CA PHE A 496 33.54 5.52 4.70
C PHE A 496 33.12 4.73 3.44
N SER A 497 33.55 5.19 2.25
CA SER A 497 33.25 4.52 0.98
C SER A 497 33.81 3.10 0.93
N TRP A 498 35.03 2.89 1.46
CA TRP A 498 35.64 1.57 1.59
C TRP A 498 34.88 0.71 2.60
N HIS A 499 34.42 1.29 3.71
CA HIS A 499 33.62 0.59 4.71
C HIS A 499 32.31 0.06 4.09
N MET A 500 31.60 0.92 3.37
CA MET A 500 30.34 0.57 2.73
C MET A 500 30.53 -0.44 1.60
N ALA A 501 31.60 -0.35 0.80
CA ALA A 501 31.90 -1.33 -0.25
C ALA A 501 32.16 -2.75 0.27
N ASN A 502 32.51 -2.90 1.55
CA ASN A 502 32.71 -4.21 2.20
C ASN A 502 31.50 -4.63 3.05
N THR A 503 30.38 -3.91 2.94
CA THR A 503 29.13 -4.26 3.64
C THR A 503 28.33 -5.22 2.76
N ASP A 504 27.86 -6.31 3.34
CA ASP A 504 27.06 -7.32 2.64
C ASP A 504 25.80 -6.69 2.00
N GLY A 505 25.49 -7.04 0.76
CA GLY A 505 24.41 -6.43 -0.04
C GLY A 505 24.76 -5.09 -0.71
N VAL A 506 26.00 -4.58 -0.55
CA VAL A 506 26.53 -3.48 -1.36
C VAL A 506 27.34 -4.07 -2.51
N ASN A 507 26.93 -3.76 -3.73
CA ASN A 507 27.60 -4.23 -4.94
C ASN A 507 28.81 -3.33 -5.27
N SER A 508 28.64 -2.01 -5.21
CA SER A 508 29.75 -1.05 -5.39
C SER A 508 29.47 0.31 -4.76
N THR A 509 30.53 1.11 -4.60
CA THR A 509 30.44 2.50 -4.16
C THR A 509 31.19 3.43 -5.12
N ILE A 510 30.66 4.65 -5.28
CA ILE A 510 31.31 5.74 -6.00
C ILE A 510 31.28 6.99 -5.13
N SER A 511 32.44 7.60 -4.91
CA SER A 511 32.58 8.85 -4.17
C SER A 511 33.62 9.78 -4.79
N LEU A 512 33.54 11.07 -4.43
CA LEU A 512 34.48 12.08 -4.90
C LEU A 512 35.96 11.69 -4.64
N PRO A 513 36.36 11.18 -3.45
CA PRO A 513 37.73 10.74 -3.20
C PRO A 513 38.20 9.59 -4.09
N GLN A 514 37.33 8.63 -4.41
CA GLN A 514 37.68 7.51 -5.29
C GLN A 514 38.03 8.03 -6.69
N VAL A 515 37.21 8.95 -7.23
CA VAL A 515 37.48 9.58 -8.54
C VAL A 515 38.73 10.46 -8.47
N ALA A 516 38.91 11.25 -7.42
CA ALA A 516 40.10 12.10 -7.23
C ALA A 516 41.41 11.29 -7.19
N LYS A 517 41.41 10.09 -6.59
CA LYS A 517 42.57 9.17 -6.62
C LYS A 517 42.91 8.73 -8.05
N VAL A 518 41.89 8.39 -8.84
CA VAL A 518 42.09 8.00 -10.25
C VAL A 518 42.67 9.17 -11.05
N VAL A 519 42.09 10.37 -10.91
CA VAL A 519 42.58 11.59 -11.57
C VAL A 519 44.03 11.90 -11.15
N ASN A 520 44.36 11.78 -9.86
CA ASN A 520 45.74 11.97 -9.40
C ASN A 520 46.70 10.94 -10.03
N GLY A 521 46.30 9.68 -10.14
CA GLY A 521 47.07 8.66 -10.85
C GLY A 521 47.32 9.05 -12.31
N GLN A 522 46.31 9.60 -12.99
CA GLN A 522 46.43 10.09 -14.36
C GLN A 522 47.42 11.27 -14.49
N PHE A 523 47.47 12.18 -13.49
CA PHE A 523 48.45 13.28 -13.47
C PHE A 523 49.88 12.79 -13.27
N ASN A 524 50.06 11.53 -12.86
CA ASN A 524 51.33 10.88 -12.62
C ASN A 524 51.55 9.70 -13.58
N GLU A 525 51.39 9.96 -14.89
CA GLU A 525 51.63 9.01 -15.98
C GLU A 525 50.79 7.72 -15.90
N GLY A 526 49.62 7.79 -15.24
CA GLY A 526 48.75 6.62 -15.04
C GLY A 526 49.31 5.58 -14.06
N THR A 527 50.35 5.92 -13.29
CA THR A 527 51.01 4.97 -12.39
C THR A 527 50.09 4.59 -11.21
N PRO A 528 49.78 3.31 -10.99
CA PRO A 528 48.88 2.88 -9.91
C PRO A 528 49.32 3.30 -8.49
N LYS A 529 50.63 3.45 -8.25
CA LYS A 529 51.17 3.92 -6.97
C LYS A 529 50.72 5.34 -6.58
N PHE A 530 50.33 6.14 -7.57
CA PHE A 530 49.85 7.50 -7.37
C PHE A 530 48.33 7.59 -7.28
N GLN A 531 47.59 6.47 -7.31
CA GLN A 531 46.15 6.44 -7.04
C GLN A 531 45.86 6.55 -5.53
N VAL A 532 46.34 7.63 -4.93
CA VAL A 532 46.23 7.95 -3.51
C VAL A 532 45.80 9.39 -3.34
N LEU A 533 45.10 9.68 -2.23
CA LEU A 533 44.77 11.05 -1.88
C LEU A 533 46.04 11.79 -1.46
N GLN A 534 46.27 12.95 -2.08
CA GLN A 534 47.44 13.76 -1.78
C GLN A 534 47.16 14.64 -0.57
N ARG A 535 48.10 14.71 0.38
CA ARG A 535 48.00 15.61 1.55
C ARG A 535 48.14 17.08 1.18
N ASN A 536 48.69 17.37 0.00
CA ASN A 536 48.84 18.72 -0.49
C ASN A 536 47.52 19.21 -1.12
N GLN A 537 46.93 20.24 -0.51
CA GLN A 537 45.68 20.86 -0.93
C GLN A 537 45.70 21.30 -2.41
N PHE A 538 46.80 21.85 -2.92
CA PHE A 538 46.89 22.29 -4.32
C PHE A 538 46.79 21.12 -5.31
N ILE A 539 47.30 19.94 -4.92
CA ILE A 539 47.19 18.74 -5.74
C ILE A 539 45.77 18.15 -5.64
N LEU A 540 45.11 18.24 -4.48
CA LEU A 540 43.69 17.88 -4.36
C LEU A 540 42.80 18.78 -5.24
N VAL A 541 43.03 20.09 -5.25
CA VAL A 541 42.33 21.02 -6.16
C VAL A 541 42.51 20.58 -7.61
N GLN A 542 43.75 20.26 -8.01
CA GLN A 542 44.05 19.78 -9.35
C GLN A 542 43.32 18.47 -9.69
N ALA A 543 43.18 17.56 -8.73
CA ALA A 543 42.48 16.29 -8.91
C ALA A 543 40.95 16.43 -8.98
N ILE A 544 40.37 17.45 -8.33
CA ILE A 544 38.93 17.66 -8.24
C ILE A 544 38.40 18.55 -9.37
N THR A 545 39.19 19.54 -9.82
CA THR A 545 38.79 20.49 -10.88
C THR A 545 38.19 19.82 -12.13
N PRO A 546 38.67 18.66 -12.61
CA PRO A 546 38.09 17.98 -13.77
C PRO A 546 36.72 17.32 -13.51
N ILE A 547 36.28 17.22 -12.26
CA ILE A 547 35.05 16.54 -11.85
C ILE A 547 33.91 17.57 -11.83
N PRO A 548 32.97 17.53 -12.78
CA PRO A 548 31.88 18.50 -12.82
C PRO A 548 30.84 18.21 -11.74
N THR A 549 30.08 19.23 -11.32
CA THR A 549 28.94 19.06 -10.40
C THR A 549 27.84 18.16 -10.99
N SER A 550 27.72 18.12 -12.32
CA SER A 550 26.82 17.21 -13.04
C SER A 550 27.13 15.72 -12.81
N SER A 551 28.32 15.39 -12.28
CA SER A 551 28.63 14.01 -11.85
C SER A 551 27.75 13.53 -10.70
N GLY A 552 27.11 14.45 -9.97
CA GLY A 552 26.33 14.16 -8.78
C GLY A 552 27.18 13.75 -7.58
N LEU A 553 28.50 13.99 -7.58
CA LEU A 553 29.41 13.66 -6.48
C LEU A 553 29.75 14.84 -5.56
N LEU A 554 29.58 16.07 -6.05
CA LEU A 554 29.86 17.31 -5.32
C LEU A 554 28.90 18.42 -5.75
N ASN A 555 28.54 19.29 -4.80
CA ASN A 555 27.82 20.51 -5.08
C ASN A 555 28.79 21.67 -5.42
N PRO A 556 28.31 22.82 -5.93
CA PRO A 556 29.18 23.90 -6.42
C PRO A 556 30.17 24.48 -5.41
N ASP A 557 29.84 24.48 -4.12
CA ASP A 557 30.68 25.04 -3.05
C ASP A 557 31.43 23.97 -2.23
N CYS A 558 31.35 22.70 -2.62
CA CYS A 558 31.95 21.57 -1.93
C CYS A 558 31.57 21.44 -0.44
N SER A 559 30.42 21.99 -0.02
CA SER A 559 29.88 21.78 1.33
C SER A 559 29.14 20.44 1.46
N ALA A 560 28.70 19.86 0.34
CA ALA A 560 28.05 18.57 0.30
C ALA A 560 28.69 17.68 -0.77
N MET A 561 29.00 16.44 -0.39
CA MET A 561 29.59 15.44 -1.28
C MET A 561 28.78 14.15 -1.21
N ALA A 562 28.36 13.62 -2.33
CA ALA A 562 27.57 12.39 -2.35
C ALA A 562 28.46 11.16 -2.43
N VAL A 563 28.14 10.17 -1.61
CA VAL A 563 28.64 8.79 -1.72
C VAL A 563 27.49 7.96 -2.27
N LEU A 564 27.65 7.50 -3.52
CA LEU A 564 26.69 6.65 -4.21
C LEU A 564 26.98 5.21 -3.84
N ILE A 565 26.01 4.54 -3.22
CA ILE A 565 26.09 3.14 -2.80
C ILE A 565 25.09 2.36 -3.65
N PHE A 566 25.60 1.49 -4.51
CA PHE A 566 24.78 0.63 -5.35
C PHE A 566 24.52 -0.67 -4.63
N THR A 567 23.26 -0.98 -4.40
CA THR A 567 22.86 -2.17 -3.66
C THR A 567 22.68 -3.36 -4.61
N GLU A 568 22.85 -4.57 -4.09
CA GLU A 568 22.58 -5.80 -4.85
C GLU A 568 21.08 -5.98 -5.11
N ASP A 569 20.26 -5.55 -4.14
CA ASP A 569 18.81 -5.53 -4.19
C ASP A 569 18.24 -4.40 -3.32
N HIS A 570 16.93 -4.24 -3.32
CA HIS A 570 16.18 -3.31 -2.46
C HIS A 570 15.34 -4.03 -1.39
N ARG A 571 15.70 -5.27 -1.01
CA ARG A 571 14.98 -5.99 0.05
C ARG A 571 15.13 -5.26 1.37
N ALA A 572 14.08 -5.30 2.19
CA ALA A 572 14.04 -4.62 3.49
C ALA A 572 15.25 -4.92 4.39
N GLU A 573 15.74 -6.17 4.38
CA GLU A 573 16.87 -6.62 5.19
C GLU A 573 18.21 -6.02 4.71
N THR A 574 18.44 -5.99 3.39
CA THR A 574 19.60 -5.36 2.76
C THR A 574 19.65 -3.86 3.06
N ILE A 575 18.53 -3.16 2.84
CA ILE A 575 18.42 -1.72 3.11
C ILE A 575 18.68 -1.44 4.59
N SER A 576 18.06 -2.20 5.50
CA SER A 576 18.22 -2.01 6.94
C SER A 576 19.68 -2.18 7.37
N ARG A 577 20.35 -3.24 6.89
CA ARG A 577 21.76 -3.52 7.18
C ARG A 577 22.68 -2.39 6.71
N ILE A 578 22.46 -1.89 5.49
CA ILE A 578 23.26 -0.79 4.92
C ILE A 578 23.04 0.49 5.72
N VAL A 579 21.79 0.86 5.99
CA VAL A 579 21.44 2.09 6.74
C VAL A 579 21.97 2.05 8.17
N GLU A 580 21.83 0.91 8.86
CA GLU A 580 22.41 0.71 10.19
C GLU A 580 23.93 0.88 10.16
N ARG A 581 24.60 0.38 9.11
CA ARG A 581 26.05 0.53 8.99
C ARG A 581 26.49 1.98 8.78
N VAL A 582 25.74 2.74 7.99
CA VAL A 582 25.98 4.18 7.80
C VAL A 582 25.75 4.95 9.11
N LYS A 583 24.64 4.68 9.82
CA LYS A 583 24.36 5.27 11.14
C LYS A 583 25.50 5.00 12.12
N ALA A 584 25.92 3.74 12.22
CA ALA A 584 27.00 3.33 13.11
C ALA A 584 28.33 4.04 12.79
N PHE A 585 28.66 4.20 11.50
CA PHE A 585 29.86 4.94 11.09
C PHE A 585 29.76 6.42 11.46
N ASN A 586 28.62 7.06 11.21
CA ASN A 586 28.42 8.48 11.54
C ASN A 586 28.51 8.75 13.05
N GLU A 587 28.06 7.82 13.89
CA GLU A 587 28.11 7.97 15.34
C GLU A 587 29.48 7.66 15.95
N GLN A 588 30.25 6.73 15.37
CA GLN A 588 31.46 6.19 15.99
C GLN A 588 32.76 6.69 15.36
N ASP A 589 32.79 6.86 14.04
CA ASP A 589 34.01 7.04 13.26
C ASP A 589 34.10 8.42 12.60
N ALA A 590 32.97 9.10 12.39
CA ALA A 590 32.92 10.42 11.76
C ALA A 590 33.46 11.51 12.69
N GLN A 591 34.32 12.38 12.14
CA GLN A 591 35.00 13.44 12.90
C GLN A 591 34.86 14.80 12.23
N HIS A 592 34.95 14.84 10.89
CA HIS A 592 34.96 16.08 10.12
C HIS A 592 33.69 16.26 9.27
N VAL A 593 32.95 15.19 9.07
CA VAL A 593 31.80 15.12 8.17
C VAL A 593 30.56 14.66 8.95
N ASN A 594 29.41 15.27 8.67
CA ASN A 594 28.13 14.71 9.05
C ASN A 594 27.56 13.91 7.87
N TYR A 595 27.38 12.60 8.04
CA TYR A 595 26.76 11.76 7.02
C TYR A 595 25.24 11.88 7.11
N ALA A 596 24.71 12.89 6.42
CA ALA A 596 23.28 13.05 6.22
C ALA A 596 22.75 11.92 5.34
N LEU A 597 21.97 11.05 5.97
CA LEU A 597 21.50 9.81 5.39
C LEU A 597 20.46 10.01 4.27
N ALA A 598 20.62 9.15 3.27
CA ALA A 598 19.58 8.53 2.44
C ALA A 598 18.78 9.45 1.49
N THR A 599 19.36 9.71 0.33
CA THR A 599 18.62 10.11 -0.88
C THR A 599 18.71 9.00 -1.95
N GLY A 600 18.11 9.19 -3.13
CA GLY A 600 17.93 8.14 -4.14
C GLY A 600 16.74 7.22 -3.83
N ASN A 601 16.45 6.28 -4.73
CA ASN A 601 15.31 5.35 -4.61
C ASN A 601 15.42 4.45 -3.36
N VAL A 602 16.62 3.92 -3.07
CA VAL A 602 16.85 3.11 -1.85
C VAL A 602 16.72 3.97 -0.59
N GLY A 603 17.15 5.23 -0.64
CA GLY A 603 17.00 6.15 0.50
C GLY A 603 15.54 6.48 0.81
N VAL A 604 14.72 6.60 -0.23
CA VAL A 604 13.26 6.72 -0.12
C VAL A 604 12.65 5.48 0.52
N MET A 605 12.98 4.30 0.02
CA MET A 605 12.50 3.03 0.60
C MET A 605 12.92 2.87 2.06
N ALA A 606 14.16 3.23 2.40
CA ALA A 606 14.65 3.22 3.78
C ALA A 606 13.81 4.13 4.70
N ALA A 607 13.54 5.37 4.27
CA ALA A 607 12.73 6.31 5.03
C ALA A 607 11.31 5.78 5.26
N THR A 608 10.69 5.25 4.21
CA THR A 608 9.35 4.67 4.27
C THR A 608 9.31 3.46 5.21
N ASN A 609 10.29 2.56 5.12
CA ASN A 609 10.37 1.37 5.99
C ASN A 609 10.56 1.76 7.46
N GLU A 610 11.41 2.75 7.76
CA GLU A 610 11.59 3.25 9.13
C GLU A 610 10.31 3.86 9.70
N VAL A 611 9.58 4.66 8.91
CA VAL A 611 8.31 5.25 9.33
C VAL A 611 7.25 4.18 9.55
N VAL A 612 7.10 3.23 8.63
CA VAL A 612 6.13 2.14 8.76
C VAL A 612 6.45 1.30 10.01
N LYS A 613 7.71 0.90 10.20
CA LYS A 613 8.14 0.12 11.37
C LYS A 613 7.91 0.85 12.69
N ALA A 614 8.19 2.15 12.73
CA ALA A 614 8.01 2.96 13.94
C ALA A 614 6.53 3.23 14.26
N GLN A 615 5.69 3.37 13.23
CA GLN A 615 4.28 3.76 13.38
C GLN A 615 3.32 2.56 13.45
N GLU A 616 3.69 1.38 12.96
CA GLU A 616 2.84 0.18 12.94
C GLU A 616 2.16 -0.09 14.28
N LEU A 617 2.95 -0.34 15.33
CA LEU A 617 2.42 -0.69 16.66
C LEU A 617 1.67 0.48 17.31
N GLN A 618 2.08 1.72 17.02
CA GLN A 618 1.40 2.91 17.54
C GLN A 618 0.00 3.02 16.94
N VAL A 619 -0.12 2.87 15.63
CA VAL A 619 -1.40 2.97 14.90
C VAL A 619 -2.32 1.83 15.29
N VAL A 620 -1.82 0.59 15.32
CA VAL A 620 -2.58 -0.56 15.82
C VAL A 620 -3.04 -0.31 17.26
N GLY A 621 -2.18 0.25 18.10
CA GLY A 621 -2.51 0.66 19.47
C GLY A 621 -3.62 1.70 19.53
N TYR A 622 -3.59 2.74 18.70
CA TYR A 622 -4.65 3.76 18.62
C TYR A 622 -5.98 3.19 18.12
N VAL A 623 -5.96 2.32 17.11
CA VAL A 623 -7.15 1.61 16.62
C VAL A 623 -7.76 0.78 17.76
N TYR A 624 -6.95 0.00 18.47
CA TYR A 624 -7.45 -0.77 19.62
C TYR A 624 -7.93 0.12 20.76
N LEU A 625 -7.28 1.26 21.03
CA LEU A 625 -7.74 2.21 22.04
C LEU A 625 -9.14 2.73 21.70
N VAL A 626 -9.36 3.14 20.46
CA VAL A 626 -10.67 3.56 19.96
C VAL A 626 -11.69 2.44 20.13
N ILE A 627 -11.37 1.22 19.67
CA ILE A 627 -12.26 0.06 19.80
C ILE A 627 -12.59 -0.20 21.27
N LEU A 628 -11.60 -0.22 22.16
CA LEU A 628 -11.80 -0.43 23.60
C LEU A 628 -12.74 0.62 24.20
N VAL A 629 -12.54 1.89 23.86
CA VAL A 629 -13.38 3.00 24.33
C VAL A 629 -14.81 2.85 23.84
N PHE A 630 -15.02 2.64 22.53
CA PHE A 630 -16.36 2.50 21.96
C PHE A 630 -17.06 1.22 22.40
N MET A 631 -16.34 0.11 22.58
CA MET A 631 -16.90 -1.15 23.09
C MET A 631 -17.29 -1.01 24.56
N TRP A 632 -16.48 -0.30 25.35
CA TRP A 632 -16.83 0.01 26.73
C TRP A 632 -18.04 0.94 26.80
N LEU A 633 -18.14 1.96 25.94
CA LEU A 633 -19.30 2.84 25.86
C LEU A 633 -20.58 2.09 25.45
N SER A 634 -20.46 1.14 24.51
CA SER A 634 -21.57 0.34 24.01
C SER A 634 -22.13 -0.63 25.07
N PHE A 635 -21.26 -1.43 25.70
CA PHE A 635 -21.71 -2.49 26.62
C PHE A 635 -21.65 -2.11 28.10
N ARG A 636 -20.85 -1.10 28.46
CA ARG A 636 -20.50 -0.73 29.85
C ARG A 636 -20.16 -1.95 30.70
N SER A 637 -19.37 -2.86 30.13
CA SER A 637 -18.97 -4.14 30.73
C SER A 637 -17.60 -4.53 30.23
N VAL A 638 -16.64 -4.69 31.16
CA VAL A 638 -15.28 -5.17 30.85
C VAL A 638 -15.32 -6.57 30.25
N CYS A 639 -16.24 -7.42 30.73
CA CYS A 639 -16.40 -8.77 30.18
C CYS A 639 -16.84 -8.73 28.72
N GLY A 640 -17.73 -7.80 28.36
CA GLY A 640 -18.18 -7.63 26.98
C GLY A 640 -17.08 -7.12 26.06
N VAL A 641 -16.30 -6.15 26.54
CA VAL A 641 -15.12 -5.65 25.82
C VAL A 641 -14.14 -6.80 25.56
N LEU A 642 -13.79 -7.60 26.57
CA LEU A 642 -12.85 -8.72 26.41
C LEU A 642 -13.39 -9.82 25.48
N CYS A 643 -14.68 -10.14 25.56
CA CYS A 643 -15.29 -11.16 24.68
C CYS A 643 -15.24 -10.77 23.20
N VAL A 644 -15.30 -9.47 22.88
CA VAL A 644 -15.25 -8.98 21.50
C VAL A 644 -13.82 -8.71 21.03
N VAL A 645 -12.99 -8.09 21.86
CA VAL A 645 -11.65 -7.65 21.47
C VAL A 645 -10.63 -8.79 21.43
N LEU A 646 -10.69 -9.77 22.33
CA LEU A 646 -9.69 -10.85 22.33
C LEU A 646 -9.70 -11.74 21.08
N PRO A 647 -10.86 -12.20 20.56
CA PRO A 647 -10.91 -12.92 19.28
C PRO A 647 -10.36 -12.09 18.13
N LEU A 648 -10.66 -10.79 18.13
CA LEU A 648 -10.20 -9.86 17.11
C LEU A 648 -8.67 -9.70 17.15
N SER A 649 -8.09 -9.52 18.33
CA SER A 649 -6.63 -9.46 18.51
C SER A 649 -5.93 -10.74 18.06
N LEU A 650 -6.54 -11.91 18.30
CA LEU A 650 -6.02 -13.17 17.77
C LEU A 650 -6.00 -13.15 16.24
N VAL A 651 -7.09 -12.75 15.58
CA VAL A 651 -7.16 -12.69 14.11
C VAL A 651 -6.18 -11.68 13.54
N SER A 652 -6.06 -10.49 14.12
CA SER A 652 -5.11 -9.46 13.68
C SER A 652 -3.66 -9.95 13.79
N SER A 653 -3.29 -10.62 14.89
CA SER A 653 -1.95 -11.22 14.99
C SER A 653 -1.73 -12.32 13.94
N LEU A 654 -2.72 -13.19 13.73
CA LEU A 654 -2.62 -14.24 12.72
C LEU A 654 -2.52 -13.67 11.31
N ALA A 655 -3.08 -12.49 11.04
CA ALA A 655 -2.92 -11.82 9.75
C ALA A 655 -1.44 -11.48 9.49
N TYR A 656 -0.69 -10.99 10.48
CA TYR A 656 0.75 -10.80 10.36
C TYR A 656 1.50 -12.12 10.14
N ALA A 657 1.08 -13.21 10.81
CA ALA A 657 1.68 -14.52 10.58
C ALA A 657 1.41 -15.04 9.16
N VAL A 658 0.22 -14.78 8.60
CA VAL A 658 -0.10 -15.09 7.20
C VAL A 658 0.78 -14.27 6.25
N MET A 659 0.96 -12.96 6.51
CA MET A 659 1.86 -12.10 5.73
C MET A 659 3.28 -12.67 5.72
N ALA A 660 3.82 -13.03 6.90
CA ALA A 660 5.15 -13.60 7.03
C ALA A 660 5.30 -14.94 6.29
N VAL A 661 4.33 -15.84 6.38
CA VAL A 661 4.37 -17.17 5.71
C VAL A 661 4.24 -17.04 4.20
N MET A 662 3.47 -16.07 3.72
CA MET A 662 3.23 -15.85 2.28
C MET A 662 4.24 -14.91 1.63
N GLY A 663 5.19 -14.37 2.41
CA GLY A 663 6.18 -13.42 1.92
C GLY A 663 5.60 -12.07 1.51
N ILE A 664 4.47 -11.67 2.10
CA ILE A 664 3.84 -10.37 1.85
C ILE A 664 4.46 -9.35 2.81
N GLY A 665 5.18 -8.37 2.28
CA GLY A 665 5.81 -7.31 3.05
C GLY A 665 4.81 -6.37 3.72
N LEU A 666 5.11 -5.91 4.94
CA LEU A 666 4.38 -4.83 5.59
C LEU A 666 4.88 -3.49 5.07
N LYS A 667 4.06 -2.80 4.28
CA LYS A 667 4.41 -1.53 3.62
C LYS A 667 3.20 -0.59 3.56
N VAL A 668 3.40 0.58 2.96
CA VAL A 668 2.40 1.63 2.78
C VAL A 668 1.08 1.11 2.23
N ALA A 669 1.14 0.21 1.25
CA ALA A 669 -0.03 -0.34 0.58
C ALA A 669 -0.76 -1.44 1.39
N THR A 670 -0.05 -2.18 2.26
CA THR A 670 -0.59 -3.34 2.98
C THR A 670 -0.96 -3.04 4.43
N LEU A 671 -0.33 -2.03 5.04
CA LEU A 671 -0.57 -1.60 6.41
C LEU A 671 -2.04 -1.21 6.68
N PRO A 672 -2.71 -0.42 5.81
CA PRO A 672 -4.11 -0.07 6.04
C PRO A 672 -5.02 -1.29 6.10
N VAL A 673 -4.75 -2.37 5.34
CA VAL A 673 -5.62 -3.55 5.25
C VAL A 673 -5.68 -4.33 6.57
N VAL A 674 -4.55 -4.45 7.28
CA VAL A 674 -4.55 -5.08 8.60
C VAL A 674 -5.36 -4.26 9.60
N ALA A 675 -5.18 -2.93 9.62
CA ALA A 675 -5.94 -2.03 10.48
C ALA A 675 -7.44 -2.01 10.12
N LEU A 676 -7.76 -2.01 8.84
CA LEU A 676 -9.09 -2.08 8.23
C LEU A 676 -9.91 -3.26 8.73
N ALA A 677 -9.33 -4.44 8.61
CA ALA A 677 -10.03 -5.66 8.92
C ALA A 677 -10.18 -5.89 10.43
N VAL A 678 -9.49 -5.11 11.27
CA VAL A 678 -9.81 -4.98 12.70
C VAL A 678 -11.19 -4.36 12.88
N GLY A 679 -11.52 -3.25 12.20
CA GLY A 679 -12.83 -2.60 12.29
C GLY A 679 -13.98 -3.54 11.88
N ILE A 680 -13.83 -4.22 10.74
CA ILE A 680 -14.84 -5.15 10.22
C ILE A 680 -15.07 -6.34 11.17
N GLY A 681 -14.03 -6.82 11.87
CA GLY A 681 -14.17 -7.90 12.83
C GLY A 681 -14.95 -7.50 14.10
N VAL A 682 -14.90 -6.23 14.50
CA VAL A 682 -15.64 -5.70 15.66
C VAL A 682 -17.15 -5.82 15.44
N ASP A 683 -17.65 -5.54 14.24
CA ASP A 683 -19.07 -5.63 13.89
C ASP A 683 -19.66 -7.00 14.25
N TYR A 684 -19.01 -8.07 13.83
CA TYR A 684 -19.47 -9.44 14.09
C TYR A 684 -19.54 -9.71 15.60
N GLY A 685 -18.52 -9.28 16.35
CA GLY A 685 -18.50 -9.40 17.80
C GLY A 685 -19.66 -8.63 18.45
N ILE A 686 -19.94 -7.39 18.03
CA ILE A 686 -21.01 -6.56 18.59
C ILE A 686 -22.38 -7.22 18.42
N TYR A 687 -22.71 -7.66 17.20
CA TYR A 687 -24.02 -8.23 16.90
C TYR A 687 -24.30 -9.55 17.64
N ILE A 688 -23.30 -10.43 17.71
CA ILE A 688 -23.42 -11.71 18.41
C ILE A 688 -23.48 -11.44 19.92
N TYR A 689 -22.57 -10.64 20.47
CA TYR A 689 -22.53 -10.37 21.92
C TYR A 689 -23.80 -9.65 22.42
N SER A 690 -24.28 -8.63 21.69
CA SER A 690 -25.49 -7.89 22.06
C SER A 690 -26.73 -8.81 22.13
N THR A 691 -26.84 -9.76 21.21
CA THR A 691 -27.98 -10.68 21.19
C THR A 691 -27.86 -11.76 22.26
N LEU A 692 -26.63 -12.22 22.53
CA LEU A 692 -26.33 -13.16 23.60
C LEU A 692 -26.70 -12.58 24.97
N VAL A 693 -26.30 -11.34 25.24
CA VAL A 693 -26.60 -10.64 26.50
C VAL A 693 -28.10 -10.39 26.66
N ASP A 694 -28.81 -10.03 25.60
CA ASP A 694 -30.29 -9.91 25.64
C ASP A 694 -30.96 -11.25 26.00
N GLY A 695 -30.44 -12.37 25.49
CA GLY A 695 -30.91 -13.71 25.86
C GLY A 695 -30.64 -14.05 27.33
N LEU A 696 -29.44 -13.75 27.82
CA LEU A 696 -29.06 -13.95 29.23
C LEU A 696 -29.90 -13.07 30.18
N GLY A 697 -30.19 -11.83 29.80
CA GLY A 697 -31.04 -10.91 30.56
C GLY A 697 -32.48 -11.41 30.71
N LYS A 698 -32.94 -12.28 29.81
CA LYS A 698 -34.24 -12.96 29.86
C LYS A 698 -34.23 -14.24 30.70
N GLY A 699 -33.16 -14.50 31.46
CA GLY A 699 -33.02 -15.65 32.35
C GLY A 699 -32.70 -16.98 31.64
N ARG A 700 -32.35 -16.95 30.35
CA ARG A 700 -31.94 -18.16 29.61
C ARG A 700 -30.54 -18.60 30.02
N SER A 701 -30.27 -19.90 29.96
CA SER A 701 -28.91 -20.41 30.15
C SER A 701 -27.98 -19.93 29.02
N LEU A 702 -26.67 -19.89 29.24
CA LEU A 702 -25.71 -19.45 28.22
C LEU A 702 -25.80 -20.26 26.91
N GLU A 703 -26.02 -21.56 27.00
CA GLU A 703 -26.17 -22.45 25.83
C GLU A 703 -27.44 -22.13 25.04
N GLU A 704 -28.57 -21.94 25.73
CA GLU A 704 -29.84 -21.56 25.10
C GLU A 704 -29.77 -20.15 24.50
N ALA A 705 -29.26 -19.18 25.25
CA ALA A 705 -29.10 -17.81 24.79
C ALA A 705 -28.19 -17.73 23.54
N PHE A 706 -27.13 -18.53 23.49
CA PHE A 706 -26.26 -18.58 22.32
C PHE A 706 -26.91 -19.32 21.15
N TYR A 707 -27.65 -20.40 21.39
CA TYR A 707 -28.45 -21.08 20.36
C TYR A 707 -29.46 -20.12 19.69
N ASP A 708 -30.16 -19.30 20.49
CA ASP A 708 -31.05 -18.26 19.97
C ASP A 708 -30.30 -17.17 19.19
N THR A 709 -29.10 -16.82 19.66
CA THR A 709 -28.23 -15.85 19.01
C THR A 709 -27.81 -16.35 17.62
N LEU A 710 -27.46 -17.63 17.50
CA LEU A 710 -27.10 -18.24 16.21
C LEU A 710 -28.27 -18.17 15.20
N HIS A 711 -29.50 -18.42 15.64
CA HIS A 711 -30.70 -18.30 14.80
C HIS A 711 -31.03 -16.87 14.38
N LYS A 712 -30.75 -15.89 15.23
CA LYS A 712 -31.07 -14.48 14.97
C LYS A 712 -29.97 -13.79 14.16
N THR A 713 -28.78 -13.67 14.73
CA THR A 713 -27.66 -12.89 14.17
C THR A 713 -26.54 -13.78 13.63
N GLY A 714 -26.32 -14.98 14.17
CA GLY A 714 -25.26 -15.88 13.70
C GLY A 714 -25.40 -16.30 12.24
N LYS A 715 -26.61 -16.64 11.79
CA LYS A 715 -26.87 -16.95 10.38
C LYS A 715 -26.55 -15.79 9.44
N ALA A 716 -26.77 -14.55 9.88
CA ALA A 716 -26.43 -13.36 9.11
C ALA A 716 -24.90 -13.20 9.06
N VAL A 717 -24.21 -13.28 10.21
CA VAL A 717 -22.74 -13.18 10.29
C VAL A 717 -22.02 -14.24 9.45
N ILE A 718 -22.47 -15.51 9.49
CA ILE A 718 -21.88 -16.58 8.66
C ILE A 718 -22.07 -16.27 7.18
N PHE A 719 -23.29 -15.90 6.80
CA PHE A 719 -23.58 -15.54 5.43
C PHE A 719 -22.69 -14.39 4.96
N THR A 720 -22.54 -13.34 5.77
CA THR A 720 -21.70 -12.21 5.41
C THR A 720 -20.24 -12.61 5.26
N GLY A 721 -19.68 -13.36 6.22
CA GLY A 721 -18.29 -13.83 6.15
C GLY A 721 -18.00 -14.66 4.91
N ILE A 722 -18.91 -15.59 4.56
CA ILE A 722 -18.79 -16.41 3.35
C ILE A 722 -19.01 -15.58 2.08
N ALA A 723 -20.00 -14.69 2.06
CA ALA A 723 -20.31 -13.90 0.87
C ALA A 723 -19.21 -12.89 0.54
N LEU A 724 -18.70 -12.20 1.55
CA LEU A 724 -17.59 -11.26 1.39
C LEU A 724 -16.30 -11.99 1.07
N GLY A 725 -15.95 -13.04 1.82
CA GLY A 725 -14.79 -13.88 1.52
C GLY A 725 -14.85 -14.48 0.11
N GLY A 726 -15.99 -15.04 -0.29
CA GLY A 726 -16.18 -15.58 -1.64
C GLY A 726 -16.09 -14.51 -2.73
N SER A 727 -16.65 -13.32 -2.51
CA SER A 727 -16.57 -12.23 -3.50
C SER A 727 -15.14 -11.72 -3.69
N VAL A 728 -14.39 -11.52 -2.59
CA VAL A 728 -13.01 -11.03 -2.62
C VAL A 728 -12.03 -12.11 -3.06
N SER A 729 -12.34 -13.39 -2.87
CA SER A 729 -11.47 -14.47 -3.39
C SER A 729 -11.28 -14.44 -4.91
N THR A 730 -12.15 -13.76 -5.65
CA THR A 730 -11.95 -13.55 -7.10
C THR A 730 -10.69 -12.74 -7.40
N TRP A 731 -10.23 -11.89 -6.47
CA TRP A 731 -9.03 -11.07 -6.65
C TRP A 731 -7.73 -11.86 -6.65
N LEU A 732 -7.74 -13.08 -6.11
CA LEU A 732 -6.61 -13.99 -6.18
C LEU A 732 -6.18 -14.26 -7.63
N MET A 733 -7.12 -14.06 -8.57
CA MET A 733 -6.94 -14.23 -10.01
C MET A 733 -6.58 -12.92 -10.75
N SER A 734 -6.34 -11.81 -10.05
CA SER A 734 -5.97 -10.52 -10.67
C SER A 734 -4.53 -10.56 -11.19
N ASP A 735 -4.25 -9.86 -12.29
CA ASP A 735 -2.89 -9.70 -12.79
C ASP A 735 -2.09 -8.67 -11.97
N LEU A 736 -2.75 -7.96 -11.04
CA LEU A 736 -2.10 -7.16 -10.00
C LEU A 736 -1.82 -8.00 -8.76
N GLN A 737 -0.54 -8.23 -8.47
CA GLN A 737 -0.10 -8.95 -7.27
C GLN A 737 -0.53 -8.21 -6.00
N PHE A 738 -0.44 -6.88 -5.98
CA PHE A 738 -0.97 -6.06 -4.88
C PHE A 738 -2.43 -6.38 -4.56
N GLN A 739 -3.29 -6.45 -5.59
CA GLN A 739 -4.71 -6.77 -5.40
C GLN A 739 -4.90 -8.22 -4.93
N ALA A 740 -4.10 -9.16 -5.45
CA ALA A 740 -4.14 -10.56 -5.04
C ALA A 740 -3.72 -10.75 -3.57
N ASP A 741 -2.64 -10.10 -3.13
CA ASP A 741 -2.14 -10.15 -1.75
C ASP A 741 -3.16 -9.58 -0.77
N MET A 742 -3.76 -8.44 -1.10
CA MET A 742 -4.82 -7.86 -0.27
C MET A 742 -6.07 -8.74 -0.28
N GLY A 743 -6.37 -9.39 -1.41
CA GLY A 743 -7.42 -10.40 -1.52
C GLY A 743 -7.21 -11.57 -0.54
N VAL A 744 -5.99 -12.11 -0.47
CA VAL A 744 -5.62 -13.16 0.51
C VAL A 744 -5.90 -12.68 1.94
N LEU A 745 -5.39 -11.50 2.31
CA LEU A 745 -5.55 -10.97 3.67
C LEU A 745 -7.02 -10.74 4.02
N LEU A 746 -7.79 -10.14 3.12
CA LEU A 746 -9.22 -9.89 3.35
C LEU A 746 -10.05 -11.17 3.42
N VAL A 747 -9.79 -12.16 2.56
CA VAL A 747 -10.44 -13.48 2.63
C VAL A 747 -10.14 -14.13 3.97
N PHE A 748 -8.86 -14.15 4.37
CA PHE A 748 -8.45 -14.68 5.66
C PHE A 748 -9.15 -13.93 6.80
N MET A 749 -9.12 -12.60 6.82
CA MET A 749 -9.65 -11.84 7.94
C MET A 749 -11.18 -11.86 8.01
N PHE A 750 -11.90 -11.85 6.90
CA PHE A 750 -13.37 -12.00 6.91
C PHE A 750 -13.79 -13.36 7.46
N THR A 751 -13.13 -14.43 7.03
CA THR A 751 -13.44 -15.78 7.49
C THR A 751 -12.97 -16.01 8.93
N ALA A 752 -11.76 -15.59 9.28
CA ALA A 752 -11.20 -15.74 10.62
C ALA A 752 -11.95 -14.89 11.67
N ASN A 753 -12.36 -13.66 11.35
CA ASN A 753 -13.20 -12.85 12.25
C ASN A 753 -14.60 -13.44 12.43
N MET A 754 -15.20 -14.00 11.37
CA MET A 754 -16.45 -14.73 11.46
C MET A 754 -16.32 -15.94 12.41
N PHE A 755 -15.27 -16.75 12.28
CA PHE A 755 -15.01 -17.85 13.20
C PHE A 755 -14.68 -17.36 14.61
N GLY A 756 -13.96 -16.25 14.75
CA GLY A 756 -13.67 -15.61 16.03
C GLY A 756 -14.95 -15.23 16.79
N ALA A 757 -15.91 -14.61 16.12
CA ALA A 757 -17.18 -14.20 16.70
C ALA A 757 -18.09 -15.39 17.06
N ILE A 758 -18.01 -16.51 16.33
CA ILE A 758 -18.93 -17.65 16.49
C ILE A 758 -18.36 -18.75 17.39
N LEU A 759 -17.04 -18.93 17.42
CA LEU A 759 -16.40 -20.00 18.18
C LEU A 759 -15.72 -19.45 19.44
N VAL A 760 -14.92 -18.39 19.29
CA VAL A 760 -14.04 -17.90 20.37
C VAL A 760 -14.81 -17.01 21.35
N MET A 761 -15.64 -16.10 20.85
CA MET A 761 -16.46 -15.21 21.70
C MET A 761 -17.35 -15.99 22.70
N PRO A 762 -18.17 -16.97 22.31
CA PRO A 762 -19.00 -17.71 23.27
C PRO A 762 -18.18 -18.59 24.23
N ALA A 763 -17.02 -19.09 23.80
CA ALA A 763 -16.10 -19.81 24.67
C ALA A 763 -15.53 -18.89 25.78
N LEU A 764 -15.16 -17.65 25.42
CA LEU A 764 -14.76 -16.62 26.38
C LEU A 764 -15.91 -16.22 27.30
N ALA A 765 -17.11 -16.04 26.75
CA ALA A 765 -18.30 -15.67 27.51
C ALA A 765 -18.61 -16.69 28.62
N ARG A 766 -18.35 -17.99 28.41
CA ARG A 766 -18.53 -19.01 29.45
C ARG A 766 -17.71 -18.76 30.73
N TYR A 767 -16.50 -18.23 30.60
CA TYR A 767 -15.61 -18.00 31.75
C TYR A 767 -15.68 -16.57 32.28
N LEU A 768 -15.98 -15.59 31.41
CA LEU A 768 -16.00 -14.17 31.76
C LEU A 768 -17.37 -13.70 32.22
N VAL A 769 -18.46 -14.20 31.63
CA VAL A 769 -19.83 -13.74 31.92
C VAL A 769 -20.40 -14.54 33.10
N LYS A 770 -20.50 -13.91 34.26
CA LYS A 770 -21.19 -14.47 35.43
C LYS A 770 -22.70 -14.22 35.32
N HIS A 771 -23.51 -15.26 35.56
CA HIS A 771 -24.97 -15.21 35.42
C HIS A 771 -25.62 -14.16 36.33
N GLU A 772 -25.03 -13.90 37.50
CA GLU A 772 -25.53 -12.97 38.52
C GLU A 772 -25.43 -11.49 38.11
N THR A 773 -24.53 -11.14 37.17
CA THR A 773 -24.27 -9.73 36.81
C THR A 773 -25.39 -9.09 36.00
N PHE A 774 -26.22 -9.89 35.34
CA PHE A 774 -27.31 -9.42 34.47
C PHE A 774 -28.69 -9.51 35.12
N ALA A 775 -28.86 -10.33 36.16
CA ALA A 775 -30.11 -10.40 36.94
C ALA A 775 -30.43 -9.06 37.65
N HIS A 776 -29.41 -8.27 37.99
CA HIS A 776 -29.56 -6.98 38.68
C HIS A 776 -29.97 -5.81 37.77
N ARG A 777 -29.74 -5.92 36.44
CA ARG A 777 -30.13 -4.88 35.45
C ARG A 777 -31.57 -5.04 34.96
N ALA A 778 -32.22 -6.18 35.18
CA ALA A 778 -33.63 -6.39 34.83
C ALA A 778 -34.60 -5.89 35.92
N SER A 779 -34.08 -5.55 37.11
CA SER A 779 -34.83 -5.01 38.26
C SER A 779 -34.74 -3.49 38.42
N GLU A 780 -34.00 -2.79 37.55
CA GLU A 780 -33.92 -1.32 37.44
C GLU A 780 -34.48 -0.86 36.09
#